data_AF-A0A8B9FKJ7-F1
#
_entry.id   AF-A0A8B9FKJ7-F1
#
_cell.length_a   1.000
_cell.length_b   1.000
_cell.length_c   1.000
_cell.angle_alpha   90.00
_cell.angle_beta   90.00
_cell.angle_gamma   90.00
#
_symmetry.space_group_name_H-M   'P 1'
#
loop_
_entity.id
_entity.type
_entity.pdbx_description
1 polymer ?
#
loop_
_entity_poly.entity_id
_entity_poly.type
_entity_poly.pdbx_seq_one_letter_code
_entity_poly.pdbx_strand_id
1 'polypeptide(L)'
;MAAAPPALSWALPLLAALAGAGGPQSFELPGAPIDNIEVSSGGVLVAGGSCLYELRPELRLRHRVVPAAAGQVCGEPPGMRSNLLLPYVEAGGKGVLLAGWTQKDGTCEVWEQPAYRQRFNRSEVVSCLPDGSTAGVVFQLAGAWYLAVAATYSTGSYGNYLGCEPSQSDKATVITVRSMNNLESKEELGIIKRKDEPLHFVDALQWGDHLFFPYYTLKARAGNSTEPPSMAVLRQLRPSEGGLTLQGHVYLDCGCRTLIVSSSLVRQGERGWWVGVFLYKQDAKAWNATAVCIFGMEEMKEQACASKHFQSEHCREARSIKKLPTLIHSGLVAVYGTVVLNQIVLFLGTDDGQLLKAILNEDMESNCPEILYEIKEETSVFPKLRLDPVDNNYIYLSSANKVRRIPVANCSRYISEQECLSVKDPYCGWCSLTQRYFFIITPAEIFYENVILKNSSCFCNLTTLVIADKGMFYYIHSIEPLWISTLGKSEITVKGENFTRASGIKLILTGITGCKPDIIKVRNVLNDTQMTFALPPTRKEAKSICIQANGKKCSPPMTLHYVSPPSCLKENDNLNISKTEVEVYLSYMNGAQTKKIWFSVQNITKKPDRSTILCKFKREGTDKIDFSTVKVFDLSVLQCLYSESFSDSFLAAFIVTRYKSKELTRKQSQQLELLEYEIRKEIREGFAELQMDELDVVDSFGTVPFLDYKHFALRTFFPESGGFASIFSEDMPQSRDQTSKDESFNMLHALICNKNFLVTLIHTLEKQKNFSVKDRCLFASFLTIALQTKLVYLTHILEVLTKDLMEQSSNVQPKLLLRRTESVVEKLLTNWMSVCLSGFLRETIGEPFYLLVTTLNQRINKGPVDAITCKALYTLNEDWLLWQVSEFKTTVNIIFEKIPENESGDACQTIQVNVLDCDTIGQAKEKSLQAFLNKNGFLYGLQLDEIGLELVSEEQQRELLDIDGSSEVMEDGIRKLNTIGHYEISNGATIKVFKKKVTTRSDMDYSDEHCHLILPDSEANKDVKGAGHKGKQKFKVKEMYLTKLLSTKVAIHSVVEKLFRSIWSLPNNKAPVAIKYFFDFLDAQAESKKITDPDVVHIWKTNSLPLRFWVNILKNPQFVFDIKKTSHIDGCLSVIAQAFMDAFSLAEQTLGKEAPTNKLLYAKDIPHYKEEVKAYYKAIRDLPPLTTSEVEEFLTQESKKHENEFNENVALNEIYRYIAKYHEEIDSKLERERGFEDVQKQLRQVKALFDEKKKCKWI
;
A
#
# COMPACT_ATOMS: atom_id res chain seq x y z
N MET A 1 22.50 -12.90 -69.75
CA MET A 1 23.25 -13.73 -68.76
C MET A 1 23.27 -12.96 -67.45
N ALA A 2 22.93 -13.51 -66.29
CA ALA A 2 22.30 -14.79 -65.97
C ALA A 2 21.61 -14.73 -64.58
N ALA A 3 20.61 -15.58 -64.35
CA ALA A 3 20.06 -16.07 -63.08
C ALA A 3 19.66 -15.09 -61.93
N ALA A 4 18.40 -15.20 -61.50
CA ALA A 4 17.95 -14.91 -60.12
C ALA A 4 18.35 -16.09 -59.18
N PRO A 5 18.23 -16.05 -57.82
CA PRO A 5 16.93 -15.90 -57.12
C PRO A 5 17.06 -15.14 -55.74
N PRO A 6 16.36 -15.44 -54.60
CA PRO A 6 15.62 -14.38 -53.89
C PRO A 6 15.95 -14.21 -52.38
N ALA A 7 15.44 -13.14 -51.76
CA ALA A 7 14.88 -13.10 -50.38
C ALA A 7 14.77 -11.66 -49.82
N LEU A 8 13.59 -11.06 -49.88
CA LEU A 8 13.22 -9.86 -49.08
C LEU A 8 11.74 -9.95 -48.67
N SER A 9 11.43 -11.03 -47.96
CA SER A 9 10.38 -11.05 -46.93
C SER A 9 11.09 -11.08 -45.56
N TRP A 10 10.36 -11.00 -44.44
CA TRP A 10 10.88 -11.02 -43.05
C TRP A 10 11.62 -9.75 -42.57
N ALA A 11 10.91 -8.62 -42.48
CA ALA A 11 11.40 -7.45 -41.71
C ALA A 11 10.28 -6.61 -41.05
N LEU A 12 9.07 -7.17 -40.87
CA LEU A 12 7.89 -6.45 -40.34
C LEU A 12 7.43 -6.73 -38.88
N PRO A 13 7.97 -7.68 -38.08
CA PRO A 13 7.54 -7.85 -36.68
C PRO A 13 8.38 -7.11 -35.62
N LEU A 14 9.51 -6.48 -35.98
CA LEU A 14 10.52 -6.04 -35.00
C LEU A 14 10.27 -4.67 -34.33
N LEU A 15 9.22 -3.94 -34.72
CA LEU A 15 8.90 -2.61 -34.15
C LEU A 15 7.89 -2.65 -32.99
N ALA A 16 7.27 -3.80 -32.69
CA ALA A 16 6.33 -3.93 -31.57
C ALA A 16 7.02 -4.14 -30.20
N ALA A 17 8.27 -4.60 -30.17
CA ALA A 17 8.95 -5.07 -28.96
C ALA A 17 9.64 -3.98 -28.11
N LEU A 18 9.45 -2.69 -28.42
CA LEU A 18 10.12 -1.56 -27.72
C LEU A 18 9.16 -0.60 -26.99
N ALA A 19 7.87 -0.92 -26.92
CA ALA A 19 6.86 -0.14 -26.19
C ALA A 19 6.16 -1.00 -25.14
N GLY A 20 6.78 -1.17 -23.95
CA GLY A 20 6.26 -2.08 -22.92
C GLY A 20 6.73 -1.74 -21.50
N ALA A 21 6.17 -0.66 -20.92
CA ALA A 21 6.17 -0.38 -19.47
C ALA A 21 5.19 0.76 -19.12
N GLY A 22 3.92 0.63 -19.52
CA GLY A 22 2.85 1.43 -18.92
C GLY A 22 2.52 0.90 -17.52
N GLY A 23 2.14 1.78 -16.58
CA GLY A 23 1.67 1.36 -15.26
C GLY A 23 0.38 0.53 -15.31
N PRO A 24 -0.05 -0.08 -14.19
CA PRO A 24 -1.26 -0.88 -14.13
C PRO A 24 -2.48 -0.06 -14.58
N GLN A 25 -3.22 -0.56 -15.57
CA GLN A 25 -4.49 0.04 -15.98
C GLN A 25 -5.60 -0.46 -15.04
N SER A 26 -6.64 0.35 -14.80
CA SER A 26 -7.74 -0.03 -13.92
C SER A 26 -9.08 0.53 -14.37
N PHE A 27 -10.15 -0.21 -14.08
CA PHE A 27 -11.54 0.20 -14.24
C PHE A 27 -12.30 -0.03 -12.93
N GLU A 28 -13.20 0.89 -12.59
CA GLU A 28 -14.03 0.85 -11.38
C GLU A 28 -15.51 0.77 -11.77
N LEU A 29 -16.25 -0.15 -11.17
CA LEU A 29 -17.68 -0.32 -11.38
C LEU A 29 -18.45 0.71 -10.54
N PRO A 30 -19.36 1.49 -11.15
CA PRO A 30 -20.19 2.42 -10.40
C PRO A 30 -21.28 1.66 -9.62
N GLY A 31 -21.25 1.81 -8.30
CA GLY A 31 -22.37 1.47 -7.41
C GLY A 31 -22.61 -0.01 -7.09
N ALA A 32 -21.72 -0.94 -7.46
CA ALA A 32 -21.83 -2.36 -7.08
C ALA A 32 -20.46 -3.07 -7.03
N PRO A 33 -20.28 -4.09 -6.17
CA PRO A 33 -19.13 -4.98 -6.21
C PRO A 33 -19.14 -5.86 -7.47
N ILE A 34 -18.00 -6.47 -7.79
CA ILE A 34 -17.87 -7.42 -8.90
C ILE A 34 -18.45 -8.78 -8.50
N ASP A 35 -19.49 -9.22 -9.22
CA ASP A 35 -20.11 -10.54 -9.06
C ASP A 35 -19.48 -11.61 -9.96
N ASN A 36 -19.05 -11.21 -11.16
CA ASN A 36 -18.46 -12.13 -12.13
C ASN A 36 -17.55 -11.38 -13.12
N ILE A 37 -16.55 -12.10 -13.64
CA ILE A 37 -15.64 -11.60 -14.67
C ILE A 37 -15.35 -12.70 -15.68
N GLU A 38 -15.38 -12.35 -16.96
CA GLU A 38 -14.91 -13.19 -18.06
C GLU A 38 -14.11 -12.40 -19.08
N VAL A 39 -13.29 -13.08 -19.88
CA VAL A 39 -12.50 -12.44 -20.92
C VAL A 39 -12.64 -13.20 -22.23
N SER A 40 -12.76 -12.43 -23.31
CA SER A 40 -12.90 -12.92 -24.68
C SER A 40 -11.90 -12.21 -25.59
N SER A 41 -11.72 -12.70 -26.82
CA SER A 41 -10.92 -12.02 -27.84
C SER A 41 -11.43 -10.63 -28.24
N GLY A 42 -12.66 -10.26 -27.83
CA GLY A 42 -13.25 -8.94 -28.07
C GLY A 42 -13.10 -7.94 -26.91
N GLY A 43 -12.69 -8.41 -25.72
CA GLY A 43 -12.64 -7.59 -24.50
C GLY A 43 -12.96 -8.36 -23.22
N VAL A 44 -12.94 -7.63 -22.10
CA VAL A 44 -13.28 -8.09 -20.75
C VAL A 44 -14.76 -7.83 -20.48
N LEU A 45 -15.47 -8.81 -19.94
CA LEU A 45 -16.85 -8.72 -19.50
C LEU A 45 -16.87 -8.75 -17.97
N VAL A 46 -17.43 -7.72 -17.34
CA VAL A 46 -17.55 -7.64 -15.88
C VAL A 46 -19.01 -7.46 -15.52
N ALA A 47 -19.53 -8.24 -14.58
CA ALA A 47 -20.89 -8.11 -14.08
C ALA A 47 -20.86 -7.68 -12.61
N GLY A 48 -21.75 -6.76 -12.23
CA GLY A 48 -21.93 -6.33 -10.85
C GLY A 48 -23.33 -5.77 -10.59
N GLY A 49 -24.00 -6.28 -9.57
CA GLY A 49 -25.31 -5.87 -9.07
C GLY A 49 -26.44 -6.13 -10.08
N SER A 50 -26.66 -5.18 -10.98
CA SER A 50 -27.68 -5.27 -12.03
C SER A 50 -27.18 -4.95 -13.43
N CYS A 51 -25.87 -4.76 -13.64
CA CYS A 51 -25.34 -4.33 -14.93
C CYS A 51 -24.14 -5.16 -15.41
N LEU A 52 -24.04 -5.26 -16.74
CA LEU A 52 -22.93 -5.87 -17.46
C LEU A 52 -22.10 -4.77 -18.15
N TYR A 53 -20.79 -4.82 -17.94
CA TYR A 53 -19.82 -3.89 -18.50
C TYR A 53 -18.93 -4.64 -19.49
N GLU A 54 -18.97 -4.25 -20.76
CA GLU A 54 -17.97 -4.67 -21.75
C GLU A 54 -16.85 -3.63 -21.77
N LEU A 55 -15.64 -4.06 -21.40
CA LEU A 55 -14.42 -3.28 -21.46
C LEU A 55 -13.54 -3.78 -22.61
N ARG A 56 -12.77 -2.90 -23.22
CA ARG A 56 -11.66 -3.28 -24.11
C ARG A 56 -10.55 -3.98 -23.32
N PRO A 57 -9.60 -4.68 -23.97
CA PRO A 57 -8.45 -5.25 -23.29
C PRO A 57 -7.70 -4.25 -22.39
N GLU A 58 -7.63 -2.97 -22.79
CA GLU A 58 -7.00 -1.88 -21.99
C GLU A 58 -7.90 -1.34 -20.85
N LEU A 59 -8.93 -2.09 -20.44
CA LEU A 59 -9.92 -1.75 -19.41
C LEU A 59 -10.76 -0.48 -19.66
N ARG A 60 -10.80 0.02 -20.90
CA ARG A 60 -11.69 1.11 -21.30
C ARG A 60 -13.12 0.62 -21.54
N LEU A 61 -14.11 1.24 -20.92
CA LEU A 61 -15.52 0.92 -21.15
C LEU A 61 -15.88 1.06 -22.64
N ARG A 62 -16.50 0.02 -23.19
CA ARG A 62 -16.99 -0.05 -24.57
C ARG A 62 -18.51 0.03 -24.62
N HIS A 63 -19.19 -0.78 -23.82
CA HIS A 63 -20.64 -0.75 -23.67
C HIS A 63 -21.03 -1.05 -22.21
N ARG A 64 -22.11 -0.42 -21.75
CA ARG A 64 -22.83 -0.77 -20.52
C ARG A 64 -24.19 -1.32 -20.92
N VAL A 65 -24.49 -2.55 -20.52
CA VAL A 65 -25.71 -3.27 -20.88
C VAL A 65 -26.52 -3.53 -19.61
N VAL A 66 -27.78 -3.11 -19.64
CA VAL A 66 -28.74 -3.35 -18.57
C VAL A 66 -29.62 -4.55 -18.99
N PRO A 67 -29.72 -5.61 -18.16
CA PRO A 67 -30.64 -6.72 -18.38
C PRO A 67 -32.08 -6.23 -18.57
N ALA A 68 -32.85 -6.86 -19.47
CA ALA A 68 -34.21 -6.41 -19.75
C ALA A 68 -35.15 -6.53 -18.53
N ALA A 69 -34.79 -7.41 -17.58
CA ALA A 69 -35.50 -7.60 -16.32
C ALA A 69 -35.07 -6.64 -15.18
N ALA A 70 -34.06 -5.78 -15.36
CA ALA A 70 -33.49 -4.94 -14.30
C ALA A 70 -34.03 -3.50 -14.22
N GLY A 71 -34.88 -3.07 -15.17
CA GLY A 71 -35.37 -1.68 -15.25
C GLY A 71 -34.42 -0.75 -16.00
N GLN A 72 -34.64 0.57 -15.92
CA GLN A 72 -33.94 1.56 -16.77
C GLN A 72 -32.59 2.07 -16.22
N VAL A 73 -32.19 1.71 -15.00
CA VAL A 73 -31.03 2.32 -14.31
C VAL A 73 -30.17 1.23 -13.66
N CYS A 74 -28.84 1.38 -13.75
CA CYS A 74 -27.91 0.57 -12.95
C CYS A 74 -27.98 1.01 -11.48
N GLY A 75 -28.45 0.13 -10.61
CA GLY A 75 -28.65 0.37 -9.19
C GLY A 75 -29.30 -0.85 -8.54
N GLU A 76 -29.18 -0.97 -7.21
CA GLU A 76 -29.57 -2.16 -6.47
C GLU A 76 -31.09 -2.25 -6.19
N PRO A 77 -31.79 -3.27 -6.73
CA PRO A 77 -32.69 -4.06 -5.90
C PRO A 77 -31.84 -4.99 -5.02
N PRO A 78 -31.95 -4.95 -3.68
CA PRO A 78 -31.15 -5.79 -2.79
C PRO A 78 -31.26 -7.28 -3.13
N GLY A 79 -30.11 -7.95 -3.34
CA GLY A 79 -30.03 -9.41 -3.54
C GLY A 79 -29.93 -9.90 -4.99
N MET A 80 -29.85 -9.01 -5.99
CA MET A 80 -29.53 -9.40 -7.36
C MET A 80 -28.02 -9.46 -7.61
N ARG A 81 -27.52 -10.58 -8.15
CA ARG A 81 -26.10 -10.81 -8.49
C ARG A 81 -25.93 -11.73 -9.70
N SER A 82 -24.80 -11.65 -10.40
CA SER A 82 -24.50 -12.49 -11.57
C SER A 82 -23.91 -13.85 -11.19
N ASN A 83 -24.76 -14.87 -11.09
CA ASN A 83 -24.35 -16.24 -10.80
C ASN A 83 -23.68 -16.94 -11.99
N LEU A 84 -23.89 -16.48 -13.23
CA LEU A 84 -23.32 -17.09 -14.43
C LEU A 84 -22.99 -16.04 -15.50
N LEU A 85 -21.80 -16.15 -16.08
CA LEU A 85 -21.34 -15.33 -17.20
C LEU A 85 -20.48 -16.21 -18.11
N LEU A 86 -20.91 -16.44 -19.36
CA LEU A 86 -20.27 -17.38 -20.29
C LEU A 86 -20.27 -16.84 -21.74
N PRO A 87 -19.14 -16.30 -22.24
CA PRO A 87 -18.99 -15.97 -23.66
C PRO A 87 -18.71 -17.23 -24.50
N TYR A 88 -19.32 -17.31 -25.69
CA TYR A 88 -19.07 -18.33 -26.71
C TYR A 88 -19.25 -17.75 -28.12
N VAL A 89 -18.90 -18.52 -29.16
CA VAL A 89 -18.96 -18.06 -30.56
C VAL A 89 -19.70 -19.09 -31.41
N GLU A 90 -20.78 -18.68 -32.06
CA GLU A 90 -21.58 -19.57 -32.93
C GLU A 90 -20.94 -19.76 -34.32
N ALA A 91 -21.40 -20.81 -35.02
CA ALA A 91 -21.01 -21.05 -36.40
C ALA A 91 -21.40 -19.86 -37.29
N GLY A 92 -20.41 -19.23 -37.94
CA GLY A 92 -20.58 -17.96 -38.66
C GLY A 92 -19.94 -16.75 -37.97
N GLY A 93 -19.29 -16.92 -36.81
CA GLY A 93 -18.49 -15.85 -36.18
C GLY A 93 -19.30 -14.84 -35.37
N LYS A 94 -20.56 -15.15 -35.06
CA LYS A 94 -21.38 -14.35 -34.14
C LYS A 94 -20.92 -14.62 -32.70
N GLY A 95 -20.45 -13.58 -32.02
CA GLY A 95 -20.17 -13.63 -30.58
C GLY A 95 -21.48 -13.65 -29.80
N VAL A 96 -21.61 -14.58 -28.85
CA VAL A 96 -22.81 -14.74 -28.05
C VAL A 96 -22.43 -14.86 -26.57
N LEU A 97 -23.17 -14.19 -25.71
CA LEU A 97 -22.96 -14.18 -24.27
C LEU A 97 -24.19 -14.72 -23.55
N LEU A 98 -24.01 -15.75 -22.74
CA LEU A 98 -25.01 -16.20 -21.77
C LEU A 98 -24.71 -15.52 -20.42
N ALA A 99 -25.69 -14.82 -19.87
CA ALA A 99 -25.63 -14.23 -18.54
C ALA A 99 -26.81 -14.70 -17.69
N GLY A 100 -26.59 -14.96 -16.40
CA GLY A 100 -27.62 -15.44 -15.48
C GLY A 100 -27.57 -14.71 -14.14
N TRP A 101 -28.74 -14.30 -13.66
CA TRP A 101 -28.91 -13.44 -12.47
C TRP A 101 -29.79 -14.10 -11.40
N THR A 102 -29.61 -13.76 -10.13
CA THR A 102 -30.45 -14.22 -8.99
C THR A 102 -31.84 -13.57 -8.97
N GLN A 103 -32.58 -13.70 -10.07
CA GLN A 103 -33.96 -13.26 -10.18
C GLN A 103 -34.94 -14.40 -9.84
N LYS A 104 -36.22 -14.05 -9.70
CA LYS A 104 -37.30 -15.03 -9.58
C LYS A 104 -37.25 -16.02 -10.76
N ASP A 105 -37.29 -17.30 -10.43
CA ASP A 105 -37.21 -18.44 -11.37
C ASP A 105 -35.86 -18.54 -12.14
N GLY A 106 -34.77 -17.99 -11.59
CA GLY A 106 -33.40 -18.34 -12.01
C GLY A 106 -33.06 -18.00 -13.47
N THR A 107 -33.40 -16.79 -13.91
CA THR A 107 -33.38 -16.39 -15.31
C THR A 107 -31.97 -16.32 -15.92
N CYS A 108 -31.86 -16.85 -17.14
CA CYS A 108 -30.75 -16.57 -18.06
C CYS A 108 -31.21 -15.77 -19.28
N GLU A 109 -30.30 -14.95 -19.80
CA GLU A 109 -30.46 -14.17 -21.02
C GLU A 109 -29.30 -14.45 -21.98
N VAL A 110 -29.62 -14.60 -23.26
CA VAL A 110 -28.63 -14.80 -24.33
C VAL A 110 -28.53 -13.53 -25.16
N TRP A 111 -27.32 -12.99 -25.28
CA TRP A 111 -27.02 -11.70 -25.91
C TRP A 111 -26.13 -11.87 -27.14
N GLU A 112 -26.57 -11.34 -28.28
CA GLU A 112 -25.79 -11.35 -29.53
C GLU A 112 -24.92 -10.09 -29.65
N GLN A 113 -23.60 -10.28 -29.73
CA GLN A 113 -22.61 -9.22 -29.94
C GLN A 113 -22.51 -8.84 -31.44
N PRO A 114 -22.07 -7.61 -31.79
CA PRO A 114 -21.64 -6.53 -30.90
C PRO A 114 -22.78 -5.62 -30.43
N ALA A 115 -24.01 -5.81 -30.93
CA ALA A 115 -25.13 -4.92 -30.68
C ALA A 115 -25.85 -5.18 -29.34
N TYR A 116 -25.42 -6.20 -28.58
CA TYR A 116 -26.08 -6.73 -27.38
C TYR A 116 -27.60 -6.79 -27.56
N ARG A 117 -28.02 -7.48 -28.63
CA ARG A 117 -29.44 -7.79 -28.84
C ARG A 117 -29.77 -9.04 -28.04
N GLN A 118 -30.72 -8.93 -27.13
CA GLN A 118 -31.27 -10.09 -26.44
C GLN A 118 -31.93 -11.01 -27.47
N ARG A 119 -31.40 -12.22 -27.60
CA ARG A 119 -31.88 -13.25 -28.53
C ARG A 119 -32.93 -14.14 -27.89
N PHE A 120 -32.76 -14.45 -26.61
CA PHE A 120 -33.68 -15.26 -25.81
C PHE A 120 -33.81 -14.70 -24.38
N ASN A 121 -34.98 -14.89 -23.80
CA ASN A 121 -35.36 -14.51 -22.44
C ASN A 121 -36.17 -15.67 -21.83
N ARG A 122 -36.07 -15.90 -20.51
CA ARG A 122 -36.87 -16.88 -19.74
C ARG A 122 -36.50 -18.36 -19.93
N SER A 123 -35.26 -18.72 -19.61
CA SER A 123 -34.91 -20.10 -19.23
C SER A 123 -34.37 -20.14 -17.80
N GLU A 124 -34.88 -21.06 -16.97
CA GLU A 124 -34.43 -21.30 -15.58
C GLU A 124 -33.15 -22.13 -15.61
N VAL A 125 -31.98 -21.49 -15.52
CA VAL A 125 -30.67 -22.16 -15.63
C VAL A 125 -29.66 -21.74 -14.56
N VAL A 126 -29.97 -20.76 -13.71
CA VAL A 126 -29.13 -20.42 -12.54
C VAL A 126 -29.87 -20.65 -11.22
N SER A 127 -29.11 -20.79 -10.15
CA SER A 127 -29.68 -20.74 -8.80
C SER A 127 -30.28 -19.35 -8.53
N CYS A 128 -31.54 -19.29 -8.12
CA CYS A 128 -32.17 -18.06 -7.64
C CYS A 128 -31.76 -17.67 -6.20
N LEU A 129 -30.96 -18.50 -5.52
CA LEU A 129 -30.54 -18.26 -4.13
C LEU A 129 -29.37 -17.26 -4.09
N PRO A 130 -29.43 -16.20 -3.27
CA PRO A 130 -28.30 -15.29 -3.04
C PRO A 130 -27.06 -15.92 -2.39
N ASP A 131 -27.14 -17.18 -1.96
CA ASP A 131 -25.99 -18.00 -1.49
C ASP A 131 -25.74 -19.24 -2.36
N GLY A 132 -26.57 -19.46 -3.39
CA GLY A 132 -26.46 -20.61 -4.28
C GLY A 132 -25.40 -20.40 -5.35
N SER A 133 -24.62 -21.45 -5.62
CA SER A 133 -23.67 -21.47 -6.73
C SER A 133 -24.36 -21.76 -8.06
N THR A 134 -23.76 -21.29 -9.16
CA THR A 134 -24.01 -21.81 -10.50
C THR A 134 -22.69 -21.88 -11.25
N ALA A 135 -22.45 -22.97 -11.95
CA ALA A 135 -21.29 -23.15 -12.81
C ALA A 135 -21.73 -23.85 -14.11
N GLY A 136 -21.30 -23.34 -15.26
CA GLY A 136 -21.71 -23.90 -16.54
C GLY A 136 -20.63 -23.81 -17.61
N VAL A 137 -20.77 -24.63 -18.65
CA VAL A 137 -19.85 -24.69 -19.77
C VAL A 137 -20.64 -24.88 -21.06
N VAL A 138 -20.34 -24.05 -22.06
CA VAL A 138 -20.89 -24.16 -23.42
C VAL A 138 -19.92 -25.00 -24.26
N PHE A 139 -20.43 -26.02 -24.95
CA PHE A 139 -19.65 -26.95 -25.74
C PHE A 139 -20.35 -27.30 -27.07
N GLN A 140 -19.58 -27.74 -28.06
CA GLN A 140 -20.11 -28.15 -29.37
C GLN A 140 -20.07 -29.67 -29.53
N LEU A 141 -21.14 -30.24 -30.09
CA LEU A 141 -21.29 -31.66 -30.38
C LEU A 141 -21.98 -31.84 -31.73
N ALA A 142 -21.38 -32.60 -32.65
CA ALA A 142 -21.92 -32.86 -33.99
C ALA A 142 -22.35 -31.59 -34.75
N GLY A 143 -21.64 -30.48 -34.54
CA GLY A 143 -21.94 -29.17 -35.14
C GLY A 143 -22.93 -28.29 -34.37
N ALA A 144 -23.75 -28.87 -33.48
CA ALA A 144 -24.71 -28.14 -32.65
C ALA A 144 -24.09 -27.68 -31.31
N TRP A 145 -24.57 -26.56 -30.78
CA TRP A 145 -24.13 -25.97 -29.52
C TRP A 145 -25.03 -26.38 -28.36
N TYR A 146 -24.41 -26.77 -27.26
CA TYR A 146 -25.05 -27.22 -26.03
C TYR A 146 -24.45 -26.51 -24.83
N LEU A 147 -25.24 -26.39 -23.77
CA LEU A 147 -24.84 -25.85 -22.48
C LEU A 147 -25.06 -26.93 -21.43
N ALA A 148 -24.03 -27.21 -20.63
CA ALA A 148 -24.17 -27.93 -19.38
C ALA A 148 -24.09 -26.93 -18.22
N VAL A 149 -25.06 -26.97 -17.30
CA VAL A 149 -25.04 -26.14 -16.08
C VAL A 149 -25.28 -27.01 -14.85
N ALA A 150 -24.47 -26.76 -13.83
CA ALA A 150 -24.69 -27.22 -12.47
C ALA A 150 -25.12 -26.04 -11.60
N ALA A 151 -26.20 -26.20 -10.82
CA ALA A 151 -26.73 -25.14 -9.97
C ALA A 151 -27.17 -25.67 -8.60
N THR A 152 -27.06 -24.84 -7.58
CA THR A 152 -27.56 -25.13 -6.24
C THR A 152 -29.07 -24.91 -6.18
N TYR A 153 -29.85 -25.98 -6.01
CA TYR A 153 -31.28 -25.91 -5.70
C TYR A 153 -31.54 -26.35 -4.25
N SER A 154 -32.39 -25.64 -3.51
CA SER A 154 -32.70 -25.95 -2.10
C SER A 154 -33.95 -26.82 -1.97
N THR A 155 -33.91 -27.80 -1.06
CA THR A 155 -34.98 -28.79 -0.84
C THR A 155 -35.80 -28.58 0.43
N GLY A 156 -35.60 -27.49 1.20
CA GLY A 156 -36.36 -27.24 2.43
C GLY A 156 -36.36 -25.79 2.92
N SER A 157 -37.42 -25.43 3.66
CA SER A 157 -37.78 -24.22 4.46
C SER A 157 -37.37 -22.81 4.02
N TYR A 158 -36.18 -22.61 3.45
CA TYR A 158 -35.68 -21.31 2.98
C TYR A 158 -36.43 -20.76 1.76
N GLY A 159 -37.08 -21.61 0.96
CA GLY A 159 -37.78 -21.17 -0.27
C GLY A 159 -38.95 -20.20 -0.02
N ASN A 160 -39.66 -20.35 1.10
CA ASN A 160 -40.88 -19.58 1.37
C ASN A 160 -40.65 -18.08 1.65
N TYR A 161 -39.42 -17.67 2.00
CA TYR A 161 -39.11 -16.28 2.33
C TYR A 161 -38.76 -15.39 1.13
N LEU A 162 -38.47 -15.97 -0.04
CA LEU A 162 -37.94 -15.24 -1.21
C LEU A 162 -38.86 -15.29 -2.44
N GLY A 163 -39.97 -16.03 -2.40
CA GLY A 163 -40.92 -16.10 -3.50
C GLY A 163 -40.38 -16.71 -4.81
N CYS A 164 -39.26 -17.45 -4.74
CA CYS A 164 -38.74 -18.28 -5.82
C CYS A 164 -39.31 -19.69 -5.70
N GLU A 165 -40.06 -20.14 -6.70
CA GLU A 165 -40.51 -21.54 -6.83
C GLU A 165 -39.67 -22.22 -7.92
N PRO A 166 -38.68 -23.07 -7.59
CA PRO A 166 -37.97 -23.83 -8.61
C PRO A 166 -38.95 -24.76 -9.34
N SER A 167 -38.85 -24.87 -10.66
CA SER A 167 -39.89 -25.59 -11.42
C SER A 167 -40.06 -27.05 -10.96
N GLN A 168 -41.28 -27.59 -11.10
CA GLN A 168 -41.59 -28.92 -10.55
C GLN A 168 -40.75 -30.08 -11.16
N SER A 169 -40.05 -29.87 -12.28
CA SER A 169 -39.07 -30.82 -12.83
C SER A 169 -37.77 -30.94 -12.00
N ASP A 170 -37.45 -29.93 -11.18
CA ASP A 170 -36.07 -29.62 -10.77
C ASP A 170 -35.71 -29.90 -9.31
N LYS A 171 -36.66 -30.29 -8.44
CA LYS A 171 -36.41 -30.52 -7.00
C LYS A 171 -35.28 -31.51 -6.64
N ALA A 172 -34.87 -32.35 -7.59
CA ALA A 172 -33.76 -33.29 -7.44
C ALA A 172 -32.68 -33.10 -8.53
N THR A 173 -32.83 -32.12 -9.42
CA THR A 173 -31.92 -31.86 -10.54
C THR A 173 -30.70 -31.09 -10.05
N VAL A 174 -29.51 -31.53 -10.48
CA VAL A 174 -28.23 -30.92 -10.05
C VAL A 174 -27.41 -30.44 -11.24
N ILE A 175 -27.39 -31.20 -12.33
CA ILE A 175 -26.74 -30.82 -13.59
C ILE A 175 -27.71 -31.10 -14.73
N THR A 176 -27.93 -30.11 -15.59
CA THR A 176 -28.76 -30.19 -16.81
C THR A 176 -27.91 -29.94 -18.04
N VAL A 177 -28.31 -30.54 -19.17
CA VAL A 177 -27.77 -30.19 -20.49
C VAL A 177 -28.89 -29.84 -21.46
N ARG A 178 -28.76 -28.66 -22.08
CA ARG A 178 -29.76 -28.05 -22.96
C ARG A 178 -29.14 -27.62 -24.29
N SER A 179 -29.95 -27.57 -25.34
CA SER A 179 -29.55 -27.10 -26.67
C SER A 179 -29.59 -25.57 -26.72
N MET A 180 -28.50 -24.93 -27.18
CA MET A 180 -28.46 -23.46 -27.32
C MET A 180 -29.41 -22.94 -28.41
N ASN A 181 -29.84 -23.81 -29.33
CA ASN A 181 -30.82 -23.46 -30.36
C ASN A 181 -32.27 -23.42 -29.82
N ASN A 182 -32.53 -23.98 -28.63
CA ASN A 182 -33.88 -24.10 -28.07
C ASN A 182 -33.84 -24.13 -26.52
N LEU A 183 -33.29 -23.08 -25.90
CA LEU A 183 -33.23 -22.91 -24.44
C LEU A 183 -34.60 -22.80 -23.75
N GLU A 184 -35.65 -22.46 -24.51
CA GLU A 184 -37.04 -22.39 -24.04
C GLU A 184 -37.67 -23.79 -23.91
N SER A 185 -37.13 -24.81 -24.61
CA SER A 185 -37.61 -26.18 -24.48
C SER A 185 -37.22 -26.81 -23.14
N LYS A 186 -38.21 -27.42 -22.50
CA LYS A 186 -38.03 -28.28 -21.32
C LYS A 186 -37.56 -29.69 -21.68
N GLU A 187 -37.21 -29.97 -22.93
CA GLU A 187 -36.58 -31.22 -23.36
C GLU A 187 -35.12 -31.26 -22.92
N GLU A 188 -34.90 -31.73 -21.68
CA GLU A 188 -33.57 -31.86 -21.11
C GLU A 188 -32.86 -33.09 -21.68
N LEU A 189 -31.80 -32.85 -22.47
CA LEU A 189 -31.04 -33.89 -23.17
C LEU A 189 -30.14 -34.71 -22.23
N GLY A 190 -30.04 -34.33 -20.97
CA GLY A 190 -29.36 -35.08 -19.92
C GLY A 190 -29.61 -34.42 -18.58
N ILE A 191 -30.06 -35.20 -17.61
CA ILE A 191 -30.37 -34.72 -16.25
C ILE A 191 -29.66 -35.61 -15.24
N ILE A 192 -28.78 -35.03 -14.43
CA ILE A 192 -28.21 -35.71 -13.28
C ILE A 192 -28.99 -35.30 -12.05
N LYS A 193 -29.64 -36.29 -11.43
CA LYS A 193 -30.45 -36.09 -10.22
C LYS A 193 -29.74 -36.61 -8.95
N ARG A 194 -29.88 -35.89 -7.85
CA ARG A 194 -29.46 -36.20 -6.47
C ARG A 194 -30.68 -36.02 -5.57
N LYS A 195 -30.93 -36.95 -4.63
CA LYS A 195 -32.10 -36.89 -3.74
C LYS A 195 -31.82 -36.18 -2.41
N ASP A 196 -30.53 -36.01 -2.09
CA ASP A 196 -30.03 -35.58 -0.78
C ASP A 196 -29.51 -34.14 -0.80
N GLU A 197 -28.71 -33.82 0.23
CA GLU A 197 -28.16 -32.50 0.53
C GLU A 197 -27.62 -31.72 -0.68
N PRO A 198 -27.90 -30.40 -0.74
CA PRO A 198 -27.54 -29.57 -1.86
C PRO A 198 -26.02 -29.33 -1.96
N LEU A 199 -25.56 -29.17 -3.20
CA LEU A 199 -24.14 -29.00 -3.55
C LEU A 199 -23.81 -27.54 -3.86
N HIS A 200 -22.55 -27.18 -3.60
CA HIS A 200 -21.94 -25.94 -4.05
C HIS A 200 -20.88 -26.28 -5.12
N PHE A 201 -21.07 -25.77 -6.33
CA PHE A 201 -20.20 -25.92 -7.49
C PHE A 201 -19.28 -24.70 -7.61
N VAL A 202 -17.98 -24.94 -7.79
CA VAL A 202 -16.99 -23.86 -7.89
C VAL A 202 -16.75 -23.44 -9.34
N ASP A 203 -16.83 -24.39 -10.28
CA ASP A 203 -16.44 -24.19 -11.68
C ASP A 203 -17.06 -25.25 -12.59
N ALA A 204 -16.95 -25.07 -13.91
CA ALA A 204 -17.40 -26.02 -14.92
C ALA A 204 -16.43 -26.01 -16.10
N LEU A 205 -15.80 -27.15 -16.35
CA LEU A 205 -14.61 -27.26 -17.20
C LEU A 205 -14.79 -28.34 -18.26
N GLN A 206 -14.45 -28.05 -19.51
CA GLN A 206 -14.35 -29.07 -20.58
C GLN A 206 -12.89 -29.49 -20.80
N TRP A 207 -12.63 -30.79 -20.90
CA TRP A 207 -11.35 -31.33 -21.37
C TRP A 207 -11.57 -32.66 -22.09
N GLY A 208 -11.10 -32.75 -23.34
CA GLY A 208 -11.44 -33.86 -24.23
C GLY A 208 -12.95 -33.97 -24.49
N ASP A 209 -13.47 -35.19 -24.57
CA ASP A 209 -14.91 -35.52 -24.62
C ASP A 209 -15.58 -35.56 -23.23
N HIS A 210 -15.00 -34.88 -22.22
CA HIS A 210 -15.48 -34.90 -20.84
C HIS A 210 -15.71 -33.51 -20.26
N LEU A 211 -16.72 -33.41 -19.38
CA LEU A 211 -17.08 -32.23 -18.60
C LEU A 211 -16.83 -32.51 -17.12
N PHE A 212 -16.24 -31.54 -16.43
CA PHE A 212 -15.75 -31.64 -15.07
C PHE A 212 -16.36 -30.52 -14.22
N PHE A 213 -16.92 -30.87 -13.06
CA PHE A 213 -17.53 -29.93 -12.14
C PHE A 213 -16.97 -30.14 -10.72
N PRO A 214 -16.02 -29.31 -10.24
CA PRO A 214 -15.58 -29.33 -8.85
C PRO A 214 -16.69 -28.82 -7.92
N TYR A 215 -16.95 -29.56 -6.84
CA TYR A 215 -18.02 -29.27 -5.89
C TYR A 215 -17.72 -29.72 -4.46
N TYR A 216 -18.50 -29.22 -3.50
CA TYR A 216 -18.55 -29.73 -2.12
C TYR A 216 -19.98 -29.67 -1.56
N THR A 217 -20.26 -30.38 -0.45
CA THR A 217 -21.59 -30.34 0.19
C THR A 217 -21.78 -29.06 0.99
N LEU A 218 -22.97 -28.44 0.94
CA LEU A 218 -23.20 -27.18 1.65
C LEU A 218 -23.04 -27.28 3.17
N LYS A 219 -23.18 -28.48 3.77
CA LYS A 219 -22.81 -28.72 5.18
C LYS A 219 -21.32 -28.53 5.49
N ALA A 220 -20.42 -28.70 4.52
CA ALA A 220 -19.00 -28.37 4.71
C ALA A 220 -18.81 -26.86 4.98
N ARG A 221 -19.57 -25.98 4.30
CA ARG A 221 -19.61 -24.53 4.60
C ARG A 221 -20.16 -24.26 6.01
N ALA A 222 -21.12 -25.08 6.48
CA ALA A 222 -21.60 -25.04 7.87
C ALA A 222 -20.61 -25.62 8.89
N GLY A 223 -19.63 -26.43 8.48
CA GLY A 223 -18.67 -27.12 9.37
C GLY A 223 -19.22 -28.42 9.98
N ASN A 224 -20.38 -28.88 9.49
CA ASN A 224 -21.09 -30.06 9.98
C ASN A 224 -20.87 -31.29 9.09
N SER A 225 -19.85 -31.28 8.24
CA SER A 225 -19.47 -32.39 7.36
C SER A 225 -17.95 -32.56 7.34
N THR A 226 -17.51 -33.82 7.41
CA THR A 226 -16.12 -34.26 7.22
C THR A 226 -15.88 -34.81 5.82
N GLU A 227 -16.87 -34.73 4.92
CA GLU A 227 -16.71 -35.18 3.53
C GLU A 227 -15.68 -34.31 2.79
N PRO A 228 -14.74 -34.93 2.06
CA PRO A 228 -13.83 -34.17 1.21
C PRO A 228 -14.57 -33.60 -0.01
N PRO A 229 -14.10 -32.47 -0.56
CA PRO A 229 -14.61 -31.95 -1.82
C PRO A 229 -14.39 -32.95 -2.96
N SER A 230 -15.13 -32.79 -4.05
CA SER A 230 -15.27 -33.80 -5.10
C SER A 230 -15.22 -33.19 -6.50
N MET A 231 -14.85 -33.99 -7.49
CA MET A 231 -14.97 -33.68 -8.90
C MET A 231 -16.05 -34.57 -9.52
N ALA A 232 -17.11 -34.02 -10.10
CA ALA A 232 -18.03 -34.79 -10.95
C ALA A 232 -17.46 -34.85 -12.38
N VAL A 233 -17.50 -36.04 -12.99
CA VAL A 233 -16.98 -36.31 -14.34
C VAL A 233 -18.09 -36.87 -15.22
N LEU A 234 -18.40 -36.16 -16.30
CA LEU A 234 -19.45 -36.49 -17.25
C LEU A 234 -18.83 -36.73 -18.62
N ARG A 235 -19.40 -37.64 -19.41
CA ARG A 235 -18.99 -37.83 -20.81
C ARG A 235 -19.95 -37.16 -21.79
N GLN A 236 -19.38 -36.47 -22.77
CA GLN A 236 -20.07 -35.87 -23.91
C GLN A 236 -20.49 -36.97 -24.91
N LEU A 237 -21.76 -37.40 -24.87
CA LEU A 237 -22.31 -38.46 -25.72
C LEU A 237 -23.06 -37.93 -26.94
N ARG A 238 -23.12 -38.72 -28.02
CA ARG A 238 -23.74 -38.34 -29.29
C ARG A 238 -25.26 -38.14 -29.14
N PRO A 239 -25.91 -37.24 -29.92
CA PRO A 239 -27.36 -37.00 -29.82
C PRO A 239 -28.21 -38.26 -30.12
N SER A 240 -27.65 -39.20 -30.90
CA SER A 240 -28.27 -40.48 -31.24
C SER A 240 -28.24 -41.54 -30.12
N GLU A 241 -27.46 -41.32 -29.05
CA GLU A 241 -27.17 -42.33 -28.01
C GLU A 241 -27.88 -42.06 -26.67
N GLY A 242 -28.81 -41.10 -26.61
CA GLY A 242 -29.73 -40.94 -25.47
C GLY A 242 -29.23 -40.10 -24.29
N GLY A 243 -28.36 -39.13 -24.54
CA GLY A 243 -28.07 -38.05 -23.58
C GLY A 243 -26.80 -38.20 -22.75
N LEU A 244 -26.47 -37.18 -21.94
CA LEU A 244 -25.27 -37.22 -21.10
C LEU A 244 -25.40 -38.26 -19.98
N THR A 245 -24.38 -39.09 -19.86
CA THR A 245 -24.22 -40.05 -18.77
C THR A 245 -23.14 -39.55 -17.82
N LEU A 246 -23.49 -39.44 -16.54
CA LEU A 246 -22.52 -39.25 -15.45
C LEU A 246 -21.58 -40.47 -15.46
N GLN A 247 -20.29 -40.23 -15.72
CA GLN A 247 -19.28 -41.28 -15.62
C GLN A 247 -18.82 -41.49 -14.17
N GLY A 248 -19.01 -40.51 -13.30
CA GLY A 248 -18.84 -40.70 -11.87
C GLY A 248 -18.45 -39.44 -11.14
N HIS A 249 -17.96 -39.63 -9.92
CA HIS A 249 -17.29 -38.60 -9.15
C HIS A 249 -16.03 -39.17 -8.48
N VAL A 250 -15.13 -38.28 -8.09
CA VAL A 250 -13.84 -38.57 -7.46
C VAL A 250 -13.67 -37.65 -6.25
N TYR A 251 -13.17 -38.18 -5.13
CA TYR A 251 -12.86 -37.35 -3.95
C TYR A 251 -11.47 -36.73 -4.06
N LEU A 252 -11.36 -35.46 -3.71
CA LEU A 252 -10.15 -34.65 -3.80
C LEU A 252 -9.61 -34.37 -2.40
N ASP A 253 -8.51 -35.02 -2.01
CA ASP A 253 -7.86 -34.79 -0.72
C ASP A 253 -6.59 -33.94 -0.91
N CYS A 254 -6.64 -32.71 -0.39
CA CYS A 254 -5.55 -31.74 -0.34
C CYS A 254 -5.10 -31.50 1.11
N GLY A 255 -4.83 -32.59 1.84
CA GLY A 255 -4.41 -32.55 3.24
C GLY A 255 -5.55 -32.14 4.17
N CYS A 256 -6.66 -32.89 4.13
CA CYS A 256 -7.82 -32.74 5.03
C CYS A 256 -8.56 -31.38 4.98
N ARG A 257 -8.41 -30.61 3.90
CA ARG A 257 -9.19 -29.38 3.65
C ARG A 257 -10.52 -29.71 3.00
N THR A 258 -11.61 -29.08 3.47
CA THR A 258 -12.99 -29.47 3.16
C THR A 258 -13.71 -28.55 2.17
N LEU A 259 -13.11 -27.41 1.82
CA LEU A 259 -13.68 -26.42 0.89
C LEU A 259 -12.73 -26.19 -0.29
N ILE A 260 -13.28 -25.99 -1.48
CA ILE A 260 -12.58 -25.43 -2.66
C ILE A 260 -13.05 -23.98 -2.81
N VAL A 261 -12.11 -23.04 -2.97
CA VAL A 261 -12.40 -21.60 -3.07
C VAL A 261 -12.29 -21.10 -4.51
N SER A 262 -11.32 -21.62 -5.27
CA SER A 262 -11.05 -21.23 -6.66
C SER A 262 -10.48 -22.41 -7.45
N SER A 263 -10.59 -22.34 -8.77
CA SER A 263 -10.38 -23.43 -9.73
C SER A 263 -9.73 -22.89 -11.01
N SER A 264 -8.82 -23.68 -11.59
CA SER A 264 -8.23 -23.37 -12.90
C SER A 264 -7.86 -24.64 -13.67
N LEU A 265 -8.04 -24.60 -15.00
CA LEU A 265 -7.68 -25.69 -15.92
C LEU A 265 -6.43 -25.32 -16.72
N VAL A 266 -5.39 -26.12 -16.56
CA VAL A 266 -4.11 -26.00 -17.27
C VAL A 266 -4.04 -27.07 -18.37
N ARG A 267 -3.73 -26.68 -19.61
CA ARG A 267 -3.63 -27.59 -20.77
C ARG A 267 -2.23 -27.53 -21.39
N GLN A 268 -1.66 -28.68 -21.74
CA GLN A 268 -0.37 -28.82 -22.44
C GLN A 268 -0.48 -29.93 -23.49
N GLY A 269 -0.80 -29.55 -24.73
CA GLY A 269 -1.15 -30.52 -25.77
C GLY A 269 -2.38 -31.34 -25.37
N GLU A 270 -2.27 -32.66 -25.43
CA GLU A 270 -3.32 -33.58 -24.98
C GLU A 270 -3.41 -33.70 -23.45
N ARG A 271 -2.35 -33.34 -22.70
CA ARG A 271 -2.35 -33.41 -21.22
C ARG A 271 -3.10 -32.24 -20.61
N GLY A 272 -3.73 -32.48 -19.47
CA GLY A 272 -4.41 -31.46 -18.70
C GLY A 272 -4.29 -31.68 -17.19
N TRP A 273 -4.28 -30.58 -16.44
CA TRP A 273 -4.31 -30.57 -14.98
C TRP A 273 -5.35 -29.60 -14.48
N TRP A 274 -6.03 -29.99 -13.41
CA TRP A 274 -6.89 -29.11 -12.63
C TRP A 274 -6.14 -28.63 -11.40
N VAL A 275 -6.19 -27.32 -11.14
CA VAL A 275 -5.57 -26.66 -10.01
C VAL A 275 -6.67 -26.08 -9.14
N GLY A 276 -6.70 -26.47 -7.86
CA GLY A 276 -7.68 -25.99 -6.89
C GLY A 276 -7.01 -25.29 -5.70
N VAL A 277 -7.64 -24.21 -5.23
CA VAL A 277 -7.33 -23.60 -3.91
C VAL A 277 -8.27 -24.22 -2.88
N PHE A 278 -7.70 -24.80 -1.84
CA PHE A 278 -8.41 -25.49 -0.77
C PHE A 278 -8.28 -24.73 0.55
N LEU A 279 -9.33 -24.73 1.37
CA LEU A 279 -9.40 -24.01 2.66
C LEU A 279 -9.82 -24.94 3.82
N TYR A 280 -9.18 -24.77 4.97
CA TYR A 280 -9.59 -25.36 6.24
C TYR A 280 -10.55 -24.42 7.00
N LYS A 281 -11.72 -24.92 7.44
CA LYS A 281 -12.75 -24.04 8.02
C LYS A 281 -12.42 -23.50 9.42
N GLN A 282 -11.72 -24.26 10.27
CA GLN A 282 -11.70 -23.95 11.72
C GLN A 282 -10.81 -22.76 12.12
N ASP A 283 -9.91 -22.28 11.25
CA ASP A 283 -9.06 -21.12 11.54
C ASP A 283 -8.59 -20.44 10.25
N ALA A 284 -9.35 -19.45 9.77
CA ALA A 284 -9.02 -18.73 8.52
C ALA A 284 -7.71 -17.90 8.60
N LYS A 285 -7.18 -17.69 9.80
CA LYS A 285 -5.96 -16.89 10.04
C LYS A 285 -4.70 -17.72 10.37
N ALA A 286 -4.77 -19.05 10.27
CA ALA A 286 -3.58 -19.88 10.39
C ALA A 286 -2.74 -19.83 9.10
N TRP A 287 -1.42 -19.77 9.23
CA TRP A 287 -0.48 -19.68 8.09
C TRP A 287 -0.59 -20.87 7.10
N ASN A 288 -1.17 -21.98 7.54
CA ASN A 288 -1.42 -23.18 6.76
C ASN A 288 -2.91 -23.43 6.45
N ALA A 289 -3.81 -22.48 6.70
CA ALA A 289 -5.25 -22.65 6.49
C ALA A 289 -5.59 -22.98 5.02
N THR A 290 -4.91 -22.33 4.08
CA THR A 290 -5.10 -22.51 2.64
C THR A 290 -3.94 -23.24 1.97
N ALA A 291 -4.23 -23.92 0.86
CA ALA A 291 -3.25 -24.63 0.05
C ALA A 291 -3.68 -24.75 -1.42
N VAL A 292 -2.70 -24.93 -2.31
CA VAL A 292 -2.92 -25.29 -3.71
C VAL A 292 -2.62 -26.78 -3.89
N CYS A 293 -3.52 -27.50 -4.58
CA CYS A 293 -3.27 -28.87 -5.04
C CYS A 293 -3.59 -29.03 -6.52
N ILE A 294 -2.86 -29.94 -7.18
CA ILE A 294 -2.90 -30.15 -8.63
C ILE A 294 -3.23 -31.61 -8.92
N PHE A 295 -4.21 -31.83 -9.78
CA PHE A 295 -4.76 -33.15 -10.11
C PHE A 295 -4.70 -33.37 -11.62
N GLY A 296 -4.29 -34.57 -12.06
CA GLY A 296 -4.30 -34.92 -13.48
C GLY A 296 -5.74 -35.09 -13.99
N MET A 297 -6.09 -34.46 -15.11
CA MET A 297 -7.43 -34.62 -15.70
C MET A 297 -7.67 -36.06 -16.16
N GLU A 298 -6.62 -36.73 -16.64
CA GLU A 298 -6.64 -38.15 -16.99
C GLU A 298 -6.83 -39.06 -15.77
N GLU A 299 -6.08 -38.78 -14.69
CA GLU A 299 -6.21 -39.50 -13.41
C GLU A 299 -7.63 -39.39 -12.83
N MET A 300 -8.25 -38.21 -12.90
CA MET A 300 -9.65 -38.00 -12.48
C MET A 300 -10.65 -38.69 -13.40
N LYS A 301 -10.43 -38.68 -14.72
CA LYS A 301 -11.24 -39.41 -15.72
C LYS A 301 -11.23 -40.92 -15.46
N GLU A 302 -10.06 -41.49 -15.18
CA GLU A 302 -9.89 -42.93 -14.93
C GLU A 302 -10.40 -43.39 -13.57
N GLN A 303 -10.32 -42.55 -12.53
CA GLN A 303 -10.75 -42.90 -11.17
C GLN A 303 -12.23 -42.61 -10.89
N ALA A 304 -12.96 -41.98 -11.81
CA ALA A 304 -14.39 -41.71 -11.67
C ALA A 304 -15.22 -43.00 -11.61
N CYS A 305 -15.99 -43.19 -10.52
CA CYS A 305 -16.81 -44.38 -10.33
C CYS A 305 -18.15 -44.29 -11.07
N ALA A 306 -18.39 -45.20 -12.02
CA ALA A 306 -19.59 -45.27 -12.86
C ALA A 306 -20.89 -45.30 -12.06
N SER A 307 -21.63 -44.19 -12.06
CA SER A 307 -22.93 -44.06 -11.39
C SER A 307 -23.90 -43.21 -12.20
N LYS A 308 -25.16 -43.66 -12.32
CA LYS A 308 -26.24 -42.91 -13.00
C LYS A 308 -26.80 -41.73 -12.17
N HIS A 309 -26.44 -41.65 -10.89
CA HIS A 309 -26.87 -40.61 -9.95
C HIS A 309 -25.72 -40.25 -8.98
N PHE A 310 -25.82 -39.11 -8.29
CA PHE A 310 -24.89 -38.78 -7.20
C PHE A 310 -24.98 -39.73 -5.98
N GLN A 311 -25.95 -40.66 -5.98
CA GLN A 311 -25.99 -41.83 -5.12
C GLN A 311 -26.06 -43.11 -5.95
N SER A 312 -25.13 -44.03 -5.72
CA SER A 312 -25.30 -45.44 -6.04
C SER A 312 -24.63 -46.25 -4.95
N GLU A 313 -25.32 -47.25 -4.40
CA GLU A 313 -24.74 -48.16 -3.41
C GLU A 313 -23.57 -48.98 -3.97
N HIS A 314 -23.38 -49.01 -5.30
CA HIS A 314 -22.24 -49.66 -5.95
C HIS A 314 -20.98 -48.77 -5.99
N CYS A 315 -21.07 -47.47 -5.70
CA CYS A 315 -19.92 -46.57 -5.58
C CYS A 315 -19.61 -46.19 -4.12
N ARG A 316 -19.74 -47.15 -3.18
CA ARG A 316 -19.28 -46.99 -1.79
C ARG A 316 -17.75 -46.80 -1.67
N GLU A 317 -17.01 -46.99 -2.76
CA GLU A 317 -15.56 -46.76 -2.88
C GLU A 317 -15.22 -45.78 -4.02
N ALA A 318 -15.89 -44.61 -4.09
CA ALA A 318 -15.36 -43.53 -4.93
C ALA A 318 -13.93 -43.22 -4.47
N ARG A 319 -12.96 -43.36 -5.38
CA ARG A 319 -11.54 -43.31 -5.01
C ARG A 319 -11.15 -41.88 -4.63
N SER A 320 -10.40 -41.76 -3.54
CA SER A 320 -9.83 -40.48 -3.11
C SER A 320 -8.46 -40.32 -3.74
N ILE A 321 -8.34 -39.37 -4.67
CA ILE A 321 -7.03 -38.93 -5.13
C ILE A 321 -6.44 -38.07 -4.02
N LYS A 322 -5.39 -38.58 -3.39
CA LYS A 322 -4.64 -37.86 -2.36
C LYS A 322 -3.46 -37.16 -2.99
N LYS A 323 -3.41 -35.83 -2.87
CA LYS A 323 -2.24 -35.03 -3.23
C LYS A 323 -1.75 -34.30 -1.99
N LEU A 324 -0.43 -34.24 -1.82
CA LEU A 324 0.15 -33.30 -0.88
C LEU A 324 -0.01 -31.88 -1.43
N PRO A 325 -0.19 -30.86 -0.57
CA PRO A 325 -0.14 -29.46 -0.99
C PRO A 325 1.09 -29.13 -1.83
N THR A 326 0.87 -28.72 -3.09
CA THR A 326 1.92 -28.20 -3.97
C THR A 326 2.47 -26.88 -3.44
N LEU A 327 1.61 -26.09 -2.79
CA LEU A 327 1.96 -24.86 -2.09
C LEU A 327 1.05 -24.68 -0.87
N ILE A 328 1.63 -24.18 0.22
CA ILE A 328 0.91 -23.73 1.42
C ILE A 328 1.22 -22.25 1.63
N HIS A 329 0.17 -21.44 1.81
CA HIS A 329 0.26 -20.00 2.09
C HIS A 329 -0.99 -19.59 2.88
N SER A 330 -0.93 -18.50 3.64
CA SER A 330 -2.13 -17.91 4.28
C SER A 330 -3.05 -17.26 3.24
N GLY A 331 -4.35 -17.26 3.50
CA GLY A 331 -5.29 -16.36 2.82
C GLY A 331 -5.51 -16.57 1.33
N LEU A 332 -5.14 -17.72 0.72
CA LEU A 332 -5.35 -17.91 -0.73
C LEU A 332 -6.85 -17.97 -1.08
N VAL A 333 -7.28 -17.13 -2.02
CA VAL A 333 -8.68 -17.02 -2.46
C VAL A 333 -8.87 -17.21 -3.97
N ALA A 334 -7.83 -17.01 -4.79
CA ALA A 334 -7.93 -17.14 -6.25
C ALA A 334 -6.75 -17.90 -6.86
N VAL A 335 -6.96 -18.64 -7.94
CA VAL A 335 -5.89 -19.24 -8.75
C VAL A 335 -6.16 -19.13 -10.26
N TYR A 336 -5.10 -18.92 -11.03
CA TYR A 336 -5.09 -19.14 -12.47
C TYR A 336 -3.77 -19.80 -12.89
N GLY A 337 -3.85 -20.91 -13.61
CA GLY A 337 -2.69 -21.63 -14.12
C GLY A 337 -2.58 -21.52 -15.65
N THR A 338 -1.35 -21.43 -16.16
CA THR A 338 -1.05 -21.43 -17.60
C THR A 338 0.26 -22.15 -17.88
N VAL A 339 0.56 -22.41 -19.16
CA VAL A 339 1.78 -23.09 -19.61
C VAL A 339 2.60 -22.15 -20.48
N VAL A 340 3.85 -21.91 -20.08
CA VAL A 340 4.79 -21.05 -20.81
C VAL A 340 6.13 -21.76 -20.89
N LEU A 341 6.69 -21.87 -22.10
CA LEU A 341 7.92 -22.64 -22.38
C LEU A 341 7.94 -24.05 -21.74
N ASN A 342 6.83 -24.77 -21.87
CA ASN A 342 6.61 -26.12 -21.31
C ASN A 342 6.59 -26.21 -19.77
N GLN A 343 6.69 -25.10 -19.04
CA GLN A 343 6.54 -25.04 -17.58
C GLN A 343 5.15 -24.53 -17.18
N ILE A 344 4.62 -25.00 -16.06
CA ILE A 344 3.36 -24.50 -15.50
C ILE A 344 3.66 -23.28 -14.62
N VAL A 345 2.94 -22.18 -14.87
CA VAL A 345 2.97 -20.95 -14.07
C VAL A 345 1.62 -20.79 -13.39
N LEU A 346 1.63 -20.56 -12.08
CA LEU A 346 0.45 -20.29 -11.28
C LEU A 346 0.45 -18.84 -10.81
N PHE A 347 -0.66 -18.15 -11.00
CA PHE A 347 -0.97 -16.85 -10.42
C PHE A 347 -1.98 -17.05 -9.30
N LEU A 348 -1.76 -16.44 -8.14
CA LEU A 348 -2.53 -16.69 -6.93
C LEU A 348 -2.95 -15.38 -6.28
N GLY A 349 -4.22 -15.24 -5.94
CA GLY A 349 -4.75 -14.08 -5.21
C GLY A 349 -4.96 -14.39 -3.73
N THR A 350 -4.66 -13.44 -2.84
CA THR A 350 -4.87 -13.55 -1.40
C THR A 350 -6.04 -12.68 -0.88
N ASP A 351 -6.49 -12.96 0.34
CA ASP A 351 -7.54 -12.22 1.03
C ASP A 351 -7.10 -10.85 1.58
N ASP A 352 -5.80 -10.60 1.67
CA ASP A 352 -5.15 -9.30 1.96
C ASP A 352 -4.73 -8.53 0.69
N GLY A 353 -5.11 -9.00 -0.51
CA GLY A 353 -4.97 -8.21 -1.75
C GLY A 353 -3.63 -8.34 -2.49
N GLN A 354 -2.83 -9.38 -2.21
CA GLN A 354 -1.62 -9.70 -2.96
C GLN A 354 -1.91 -10.59 -4.18
N LEU A 355 -1.14 -10.39 -5.25
CA LEU A 355 -1.05 -11.28 -6.41
C LEU A 355 0.34 -11.93 -6.42
N LEU A 356 0.37 -13.23 -6.16
CA LEU A 356 1.59 -14.04 -6.15
C LEU A 356 1.77 -14.80 -7.48
N LYS A 357 3.01 -15.12 -7.81
CA LYS A 357 3.40 -15.99 -8.93
C LYS A 357 4.27 -17.14 -8.44
N ALA A 358 3.91 -18.36 -8.82
CA ALA A 358 4.69 -19.56 -8.61
C ALA A 358 4.95 -20.26 -9.96
N ILE A 359 6.08 -20.96 -10.07
CA ILE A 359 6.49 -21.72 -11.25
C ILE A 359 6.80 -23.14 -10.79
N LEU A 360 6.26 -24.13 -11.51
CA LEU A 360 6.43 -25.54 -11.18
C LEU A 360 7.61 -26.14 -11.96
N ASN A 361 8.33 -27.05 -11.31
CA ASN A 361 9.33 -27.90 -11.96
C ASN A 361 8.66 -29.13 -12.64
N GLU A 362 9.48 -30.01 -13.23
CA GLU A 362 9.00 -31.24 -13.89
C GLU A 362 8.33 -32.22 -12.92
N ASP A 363 8.71 -32.17 -11.62
CA ASP A 363 8.15 -32.97 -10.53
C ASP A 363 6.88 -32.37 -9.89
N MET A 364 6.33 -31.29 -10.48
CA MET A 364 5.18 -30.53 -9.97
C MET A 364 5.37 -29.84 -8.61
N GLU A 365 6.62 -29.65 -8.18
CA GLU A 365 6.95 -28.86 -6.99
C GLU A 365 7.00 -27.36 -7.32
N SER A 366 6.43 -26.55 -6.43
CA SER A 366 6.46 -25.09 -6.53
C SER A 366 7.83 -24.53 -6.13
N ASN A 367 8.30 -23.53 -6.88
CA ASN A 367 9.29 -22.59 -6.32
C ASN A 367 8.66 -21.75 -5.19
N CYS A 368 9.47 -20.96 -4.48
CA CYS A 368 8.94 -19.96 -3.54
C CYS A 368 8.13 -18.91 -4.30
N PRO A 369 6.86 -18.63 -3.92
CA PRO A 369 6.05 -17.63 -4.60
C PRO A 369 6.65 -16.23 -4.54
N GLU A 370 6.49 -15.49 -5.63
CA GLU A 370 6.88 -14.09 -5.76
C GLU A 370 5.65 -13.18 -5.70
N ILE A 371 5.71 -12.09 -4.92
CA ILE A 371 4.70 -11.03 -4.99
C ILE A 371 4.91 -10.24 -6.29
N LEU A 372 3.97 -10.37 -7.25
CA LEU A 372 3.96 -9.57 -8.47
C LEU A 372 3.34 -8.18 -8.26
N TYR A 373 2.29 -8.12 -7.45
CA TYR A 373 1.51 -6.92 -7.22
C TYR A 373 0.82 -6.99 -5.85
N GLU A 374 0.58 -5.82 -5.25
CA GLU A 374 -0.05 -5.68 -3.93
C GLU A 374 -1.06 -4.53 -4.00
N ILE A 375 -2.29 -4.78 -3.56
CA ILE A 375 -3.36 -3.78 -3.51
C ILE A 375 -3.17 -2.94 -2.24
N LYS A 376 -2.92 -1.64 -2.40
CA LYS A 376 -2.66 -0.70 -1.28
C LYS A 376 -3.79 -0.64 -0.24
N GLU A 377 -5.01 -0.95 -0.66
CA GLU A 377 -6.19 -0.94 0.20
C GLU A 377 -6.38 -2.27 0.98
N GLU A 378 -5.46 -3.23 0.84
CA GLU A 378 -5.50 -4.57 1.48
C GLU A 378 -6.82 -5.34 1.23
N THR A 379 -7.43 -5.13 0.05
CA THR A 379 -8.76 -5.69 -0.29
C THR A 379 -8.66 -7.04 -1.00
N SER A 380 -9.34 -8.04 -0.42
CA SER A 380 -9.44 -9.43 -0.90
C SER A 380 -9.63 -9.58 -2.42
N VAL A 381 -8.79 -10.42 -3.03
CA VAL A 381 -8.87 -10.71 -4.47
C VAL A 381 -10.12 -11.52 -4.78
N PHE A 382 -10.86 -11.12 -5.82
CA PHE A 382 -12.02 -11.87 -6.29
C PHE A 382 -11.61 -13.30 -6.73
N PRO A 383 -12.33 -14.39 -6.36
CA PRO A 383 -11.90 -15.79 -6.58
C PRO A 383 -11.71 -16.29 -8.04
N LYS A 384 -11.57 -15.40 -9.01
CA LYS A 384 -11.47 -15.70 -10.45
C LYS A 384 -10.47 -14.76 -11.13
N LEU A 385 -9.29 -15.29 -11.42
CA LEU A 385 -8.24 -14.60 -12.20
C LEU A 385 -8.34 -15.01 -13.68
N ARG A 386 -8.05 -14.08 -14.60
CA ARG A 386 -8.08 -14.33 -16.05
C ARG A 386 -6.89 -13.65 -16.73
N LEU A 387 -6.15 -14.39 -17.55
CA LEU A 387 -5.13 -13.83 -18.45
C LEU A 387 -5.80 -12.99 -19.55
N ASP A 388 -5.11 -11.98 -20.06
CA ASP A 388 -5.49 -11.27 -21.27
C ASP A 388 -5.24 -12.17 -22.50
N PRO A 389 -6.28 -12.57 -23.26
CA PRO A 389 -6.17 -13.52 -24.37
C PRO A 389 -5.64 -12.89 -25.66
N VAL A 390 -5.54 -11.56 -25.72
CA VAL A 390 -4.92 -10.83 -26.84
C VAL A 390 -3.44 -10.60 -26.56
N ASP A 391 -3.12 -10.29 -25.31
CA ASP A 391 -1.78 -9.95 -24.84
C ASP A 391 -1.47 -10.72 -23.56
N ASN A 392 -1.08 -11.99 -23.72
CA ASN A 392 -0.76 -12.98 -22.66
C ASN A 392 0.32 -12.53 -21.65
N ASN A 393 0.89 -11.34 -21.85
CA ASN A 393 1.83 -10.66 -20.96
C ASN A 393 1.11 -9.94 -19.79
N TYR A 394 -0.23 -9.93 -19.77
CA TYR A 394 -1.04 -9.31 -18.72
C TYR A 394 -2.10 -10.25 -18.13
N ILE A 395 -2.44 -10.02 -16.87
CA ILE A 395 -3.50 -10.71 -16.12
C ILE A 395 -4.46 -9.70 -15.49
N TYR A 396 -5.75 -10.01 -15.50
CA TYR A 396 -6.78 -9.21 -14.84
C TYR A 396 -6.96 -9.65 -13.38
N LEU A 397 -6.87 -8.67 -12.50
CA LEU A 397 -6.98 -8.78 -11.05
C LEU A 397 -8.18 -7.94 -10.58
N SER A 398 -9.27 -8.59 -10.20
CA SER A 398 -10.47 -7.95 -9.64
C SER A 398 -10.48 -8.00 -8.11
N SER A 399 -10.95 -6.92 -7.48
CA SER A 399 -11.14 -6.82 -6.02
C SER A 399 -12.15 -5.70 -5.72
N ALA A 400 -13.07 -5.93 -4.76
CA ALA A 400 -14.22 -5.07 -4.49
C ALA A 400 -15.00 -4.69 -5.77
N ASN A 401 -15.01 -3.41 -6.14
CA ASN A 401 -15.61 -2.87 -7.37
C ASN A 401 -14.58 -2.58 -8.48
N LYS A 402 -13.30 -2.96 -8.33
CA LYS A 402 -12.18 -2.59 -9.22
C LYS A 402 -11.61 -3.79 -9.99
N VAL A 403 -11.37 -3.61 -11.29
CA VAL A 403 -10.56 -4.50 -12.14
C VAL A 403 -9.26 -3.81 -12.48
N ARG A 404 -8.12 -4.50 -12.36
CA ARG A 404 -6.77 -3.99 -12.68
C ARG A 404 -6.09 -4.93 -13.69
N ARG A 405 -5.36 -4.39 -14.67
CA ARG A 405 -4.58 -5.14 -15.67
C ARG A 405 -3.10 -5.08 -15.29
N ILE A 406 -2.56 -6.21 -14.83
CA ILE A 406 -1.23 -6.31 -14.22
C ILE A 406 -0.28 -7.07 -15.17
N PRO A 407 0.98 -6.62 -15.39
CA PRO A 407 1.95 -7.39 -16.18
C PRO A 407 2.39 -8.66 -15.43
N VAL A 408 2.50 -9.79 -16.13
CA VAL A 408 2.73 -11.13 -15.53
C VAL A 408 4.20 -11.44 -15.20
N ALA A 409 5.12 -10.55 -15.56
CA ALA A 409 6.51 -10.55 -15.11
C ALA A 409 7.09 -9.14 -15.17
N ASN A 410 8.15 -8.89 -14.39
CA ASN A 410 8.94 -7.67 -14.51
C ASN A 410 10.40 -8.03 -14.81
N CYS A 411 10.67 -8.40 -16.06
CA CYS A 411 12.02 -8.79 -16.50
C CYS A 411 13.05 -7.65 -16.38
N SER A 412 12.61 -6.39 -16.27
CA SER A 412 13.50 -5.22 -16.17
C SER A 412 14.34 -5.15 -14.89
N ARG A 413 13.96 -5.92 -13.87
CA ARG A 413 14.73 -6.05 -12.63
C ARG A 413 16.03 -6.85 -12.80
N TYR A 414 16.20 -7.59 -13.89
CA TYR A 414 17.39 -8.39 -14.14
C TYR A 414 18.42 -7.61 -14.96
N ILE A 415 19.59 -7.38 -14.39
CA ILE A 415 20.67 -6.60 -15.02
C ILE A 415 21.77 -7.47 -15.64
N SER A 416 21.65 -8.80 -15.59
CA SER A 416 22.61 -9.72 -16.21
C SER A 416 21.99 -11.04 -16.68
N GLU A 417 22.65 -11.69 -17.65
CA GLU A 417 22.26 -12.99 -18.20
C GLU A 417 22.10 -14.05 -17.11
N GLN A 418 23.12 -14.19 -16.25
CA GLN A 418 23.14 -15.19 -15.20
C GLN A 418 22.04 -14.94 -14.15
N GLU A 419 21.70 -13.68 -13.89
CA GLU A 419 20.58 -13.32 -13.03
C GLU A 419 19.23 -13.68 -13.64
N CYS A 420 18.98 -13.28 -14.89
CA CYS A 420 17.75 -13.59 -15.62
C CYS A 420 17.51 -15.11 -15.70
N LEU A 421 18.53 -15.87 -16.12
CA LEU A 421 18.46 -17.33 -16.23
C LEU A 421 18.33 -18.03 -14.87
N SER A 422 18.86 -17.46 -13.78
CA SER A 422 18.78 -18.08 -12.45
C SER A 422 17.38 -18.18 -11.87
N VAL A 423 16.46 -17.28 -12.24
CA VAL A 423 15.08 -17.27 -11.73
C VAL A 423 14.18 -18.25 -12.49
N LYS A 424 14.61 -18.69 -13.68
CA LYS A 424 13.86 -19.61 -14.56
C LYS A 424 12.41 -19.14 -14.82
N ASP A 425 12.21 -17.83 -14.97
CA ASP A 425 10.91 -17.25 -15.30
C ASP A 425 10.65 -17.42 -16.81
N PRO A 426 9.66 -18.24 -17.23
CA PRO A 426 9.44 -18.54 -18.65
C PRO A 426 8.90 -17.35 -19.46
N TYR A 427 8.58 -16.21 -18.80
CA TYR A 427 8.24 -14.96 -19.47
C TYR A 427 9.45 -14.06 -19.75
N CYS A 428 10.64 -14.36 -19.21
CA CYS A 428 11.82 -13.50 -19.32
C CYS A 428 12.97 -14.18 -20.08
N GLY A 429 13.45 -13.52 -21.12
CA GLY A 429 14.65 -13.91 -21.88
C GLY A 429 15.80 -12.94 -21.69
N TRP A 430 17.01 -13.36 -22.08
CA TRP A 430 18.19 -12.50 -22.17
C TRP A 430 18.87 -12.68 -23.52
N CYS A 431 19.29 -11.57 -24.17
CA CYS A 431 20.13 -11.67 -25.36
C CYS A 431 21.56 -11.17 -25.11
N SER A 432 22.51 -12.08 -25.25
CA SER A 432 23.94 -11.83 -25.04
C SER A 432 24.55 -10.84 -26.04
N LEU A 433 23.97 -10.69 -27.24
CA LEU A 433 24.40 -9.70 -28.24
C LEU A 433 24.09 -8.26 -27.84
N THR A 434 22.92 -8.01 -27.27
CA THR A 434 22.45 -6.66 -26.92
C THR A 434 22.68 -6.32 -25.45
N GLN A 435 23.09 -7.30 -24.63
CA GLN A 435 23.23 -7.20 -23.17
C GLN A 435 21.95 -6.67 -22.51
N ARG A 436 20.79 -7.16 -22.99
CA ARG A 436 19.46 -6.75 -22.52
C ARG A 436 18.56 -7.95 -22.26
N TYR A 437 17.75 -7.83 -21.21
CA TYR A 437 16.58 -8.66 -21.00
C TYR A 437 15.53 -8.36 -22.09
N PHE A 438 14.63 -9.32 -22.33
CA PHE A 438 13.43 -9.11 -23.13
C PHE A 438 12.25 -9.90 -22.56
N PHE A 439 11.04 -9.41 -22.81
CA PHE A 439 9.82 -10.15 -22.51
C PHE A 439 9.54 -11.16 -23.62
N ILE A 440 9.11 -12.37 -23.29
CA ILE A 440 8.82 -13.43 -24.27
C ILE A 440 7.36 -13.27 -24.72
N ILE A 441 7.16 -12.59 -25.85
CA ILE A 441 5.86 -12.02 -26.25
C ILE A 441 4.84 -13.09 -26.72
N THR A 442 5.25 -14.28 -27.17
CA THR A 442 4.37 -15.46 -27.34
C THR A 442 5.16 -16.73 -27.64
N PRO A 443 4.64 -17.96 -27.36
CA PRO A 443 5.29 -19.22 -27.75
C PRO A 443 5.10 -19.60 -29.23
N ALA A 444 4.27 -18.87 -29.98
CA ALA A 444 3.74 -19.31 -31.28
C ALA A 444 4.73 -19.29 -32.46
N GLU A 445 5.90 -18.65 -32.32
CA GLU A 445 6.89 -18.52 -33.41
C GLU A 445 8.08 -19.50 -33.32
N ILE A 446 8.09 -20.43 -32.36
CA ILE A 446 9.24 -21.34 -32.10
C ILE A 446 8.96 -22.81 -32.50
N PHE A 447 8.17 -23.03 -33.55
CA PHE A 447 8.04 -24.36 -34.18
C PHE A 447 8.06 -24.27 -35.70
N TYR A 448 9.26 -24.45 -36.29
CA TYR A 448 9.45 -25.28 -37.49
C TYR A 448 10.92 -25.72 -37.59
N GLU A 449 11.14 -26.87 -38.21
CA GLU A 449 12.42 -27.59 -38.23
C GLU A 449 13.51 -26.90 -39.08
N ASN A 450 14.78 -27.18 -38.75
CA ASN A 450 15.92 -27.14 -39.67
C ASN A 450 16.27 -25.82 -40.38
N VAL A 451 16.35 -24.70 -39.66
CA VAL A 451 17.14 -23.53 -40.12
C VAL A 451 18.28 -23.22 -39.13
N ILE A 452 19.51 -23.61 -39.51
CA ILE A 452 20.72 -23.16 -38.81
C ILE A 452 21.01 -21.71 -39.20
N LEU A 453 20.54 -20.76 -38.40
CA LEU A 453 20.99 -19.37 -38.47
C LEU A 453 22.42 -19.26 -37.90
N LYS A 454 23.42 -19.43 -38.78
CA LYS A 454 24.79 -18.98 -38.50
C LYS A 454 24.75 -17.45 -38.31
N ASN A 455 25.14 -16.98 -37.13
CA ASN A 455 25.19 -15.59 -36.64
C ASN A 455 23.94 -14.97 -36.01
N SER A 456 23.21 -15.70 -35.15
CA SER A 456 22.31 -15.08 -34.16
C SER A 456 22.45 -15.73 -32.77
N SER A 457 23.13 -15.05 -31.84
CA SER A 457 23.42 -15.54 -30.48
C SER A 457 22.56 -14.87 -29.40
N CYS A 458 21.23 -14.97 -29.55
CA CYS A 458 20.29 -14.94 -28.43
C CYS A 458 19.79 -16.38 -28.24
N PHE A 459 19.92 -16.98 -27.06
CA PHE A 459 19.52 -18.37 -26.80
C PHE A 459 18.45 -18.44 -25.70
N CYS A 460 17.41 -19.24 -25.93
CA CYS A 460 16.51 -19.72 -24.88
C CYS A 460 16.77 -21.22 -24.66
N ASN A 461 17.32 -21.52 -23.48
CA ASN A 461 17.50 -22.81 -22.79
C ASN A 461 17.26 -24.14 -23.56
N LEU A 462 18.30 -24.98 -23.64
CA LEU A 462 18.17 -26.43 -23.89
C LEU A 462 19.24 -27.23 -23.11
N THR A 463 18.78 -28.36 -22.59
CA THR A 463 19.38 -29.30 -21.63
C THR A 463 20.85 -29.71 -21.82
N THR A 464 21.59 -29.87 -20.70
CA THR A 464 22.64 -30.91 -20.60
C THR A 464 22.88 -31.37 -19.15
N LEU A 465 22.80 -32.69 -18.92
CA LEU A 465 23.19 -33.37 -17.69
C LEU A 465 24.71 -33.60 -17.64
N VAL A 466 25.36 -33.45 -16.48
CA VAL A 466 26.70 -34.02 -16.21
C VAL A 466 26.77 -34.57 -14.77
N ILE A 467 27.33 -35.77 -14.63
CA ILE A 467 27.41 -36.53 -13.37
C ILE A 467 28.83 -36.45 -12.76
N ALA A 468 28.86 -36.26 -11.43
CA ALA A 468 29.88 -36.50 -10.38
C ALA A 468 31.36 -36.85 -10.69
N ASP A 469 32.25 -36.39 -9.78
CA ASP A 469 33.47 -37.14 -9.39
C ASP A 469 33.87 -36.95 -7.90
N LYS A 470 34.77 -37.81 -7.37
CA LYS A 470 35.16 -37.97 -5.95
C LYS A 470 36.67 -37.71 -5.71
N GLY A 471 37.03 -36.76 -4.82
CA GLY A 471 38.37 -36.71 -4.21
C GLY A 471 38.60 -35.60 -3.17
N MET A 472 39.29 -35.87 -2.05
CA MET A 472 39.56 -35.00 -0.88
C MET A 472 38.38 -34.51 -0.01
N PHE A 473 38.56 -34.52 1.32
CA PHE A 473 37.66 -33.95 2.33
C PHE A 473 38.45 -33.09 3.33
N TYR A 474 37.88 -31.96 3.71
CA TYR A 474 38.29 -31.09 4.81
C TYR A 474 37.24 -31.26 5.92
N TYR A 475 37.65 -31.09 7.18
CA TYR A 475 36.73 -31.18 8.33
C TYR A 475 36.56 -29.80 8.98
N ILE A 476 35.35 -29.48 9.41
CA ILE A 476 34.99 -28.22 10.07
C ILE A 476 34.53 -28.55 11.48
N HIS A 477 35.15 -27.93 12.48
CA HIS A 477 34.86 -28.17 13.90
C HIS A 477 34.02 -27.04 14.51
N SER A 478 34.32 -25.77 14.18
CA SER A 478 33.52 -24.62 14.61
C SER A 478 33.63 -23.43 13.66
N ILE A 479 32.64 -22.54 13.75
CA ILE A 479 32.63 -21.22 13.11
C ILE A 479 32.42 -20.19 14.22
N GLU A 480 33.32 -19.22 14.36
CA GLU A 480 33.30 -18.26 15.47
C GLU A 480 33.40 -16.82 14.93
N PRO A 481 32.47 -15.90 15.32
CA PRO A 481 31.25 -16.11 16.13
C PRO A 481 30.02 -16.56 15.30
N LEU A 482 29.03 -17.21 15.95
CA LEU A 482 27.76 -17.61 15.31
C LEU A 482 26.75 -16.46 15.10
N TRP A 483 26.92 -15.35 15.82
CA TRP A 483 26.01 -14.20 15.84
C TRP A 483 26.79 -12.95 15.49
N ILE A 484 26.37 -12.24 14.43
CA ILE A 484 27.13 -11.11 13.88
C ILE A 484 26.26 -9.86 13.77
N SER A 485 26.91 -8.75 14.13
CA SER A 485 26.33 -7.57 14.73
C SER A 485 27.26 -6.42 14.34
N THR A 486 26.75 -5.33 13.73
CA THR A 486 27.58 -4.37 12.93
C THR A 486 28.53 -3.47 13.74
N LEU A 487 28.96 -3.89 14.92
CA LEU A 487 30.04 -3.29 15.69
C LEU A 487 31.21 -4.23 15.94
N GLY A 488 31.03 -5.51 15.67
CA GLY A 488 32.14 -6.45 15.55
C GLY A 488 32.76 -6.42 14.16
N LYS A 489 34.02 -6.87 14.07
CA LYS A 489 34.69 -7.13 12.79
C LYS A 489 33.82 -8.02 11.91
N SER A 490 33.79 -7.75 10.61
CA SER A 490 33.11 -8.59 9.61
C SER A 490 33.83 -9.92 9.33
N GLU A 491 34.97 -10.17 9.97
CA GLU A 491 35.76 -11.39 9.84
C GLU A 491 35.25 -12.53 10.72
N ILE A 492 34.93 -13.65 10.08
CA ILE A 492 34.56 -14.93 10.70
C ILE A 492 35.77 -15.85 10.67
N THR A 493 36.08 -16.52 11.78
CA THR A 493 37.11 -17.57 11.83
C THR A 493 36.45 -18.95 11.78
N VAL A 494 36.88 -19.79 10.84
CA VAL A 494 36.47 -21.19 10.74
C VAL A 494 37.62 -22.07 11.23
N LYS A 495 37.35 -22.93 12.22
CA LYS A 495 38.30 -23.92 12.76
C LYS A 495 37.99 -25.31 12.23
N GLY A 496 39.01 -26.09 11.94
CA GLY A 496 38.88 -27.40 11.31
C GLY A 496 40.23 -28.06 11.02
N GLU A 497 40.31 -28.86 9.96
CA GLU A 497 41.52 -29.60 9.58
C GLU A 497 41.70 -29.71 8.05
N ASN A 498 42.97 -29.75 7.60
CA ASN A 498 43.44 -29.88 6.22
C ASN A 498 43.12 -28.68 5.29
N PHE A 499 42.99 -27.46 5.82
CA PHE A 499 42.62 -26.29 4.99
C PHE A 499 43.69 -25.85 3.99
N THR A 500 44.99 -26.07 4.23
CA THR A 500 46.05 -25.70 3.27
C THR A 500 46.11 -26.62 2.06
N ARG A 501 45.51 -27.82 2.17
CA ARG A 501 45.45 -28.82 1.10
C ARG A 501 44.20 -28.69 0.23
N ALA A 502 43.26 -27.81 0.59
CA ALA A 502 42.01 -27.58 -0.12
C ALA A 502 42.11 -26.33 -1.02
N SER A 503 41.73 -26.48 -2.29
CA SER A 503 41.77 -25.42 -3.29
C SER A 503 40.37 -24.87 -3.58
N GLY A 504 40.28 -23.58 -3.95
CA GLY A 504 39.03 -22.96 -4.40
C GLY A 504 37.90 -22.99 -3.36
N ILE A 505 38.23 -22.94 -2.06
CA ILE A 505 37.25 -22.92 -0.96
C ILE A 505 36.33 -21.68 -1.10
N LYS A 506 35.03 -21.88 -0.90
CA LYS A 506 33.96 -20.88 -0.95
C LYS A 506 32.98 -21.11 0.20
N LEU A 507 32.43 -20.04 0.74
CA LEU A 507 31.37 -20.07 1.75
C LEU A 507 30.07 -19.55 1.10
N ILE A 508 28.99 -20.29 1.30
CA ILE A 508 27.68 -20.07 0.66
C ILE A 508 26.68 -19.75 1.77
N LEU A 509 26.03 -18.59 1.70
CA LEU A 509 24.97 -18.17 2.63
C LEU A 509 23.60 -18.21 1.95
N THR A 510 22.63 -18.86 2.57
CA THR A 510 21.25 -19.00 2.07
C THR A 510 20.26 -18.47 3.09
N GLY A 511 19.42 -17.53 2.71
CA GLY A 511 18.49 -16.84 3.62
C GLY A 511 17.15 -17.55 3.80
N ILE A 512 16.42 -17.26 4.88
CA ILE A 512 15.00 -17.69 5.01
C ILE A 512 14.06 -16.78 4.20
N THR A 513 14.47 -15.55 3.87
CA THR A 513 13.68 -14.61 3.06
C THR A 513 14.34 -14.24 1.72
N GLY A 514 15.48 -14.85 1.38
CA GLY A 514 16.21 -14.65 0.13
C GLY A 514 16.59 -15.95 -0.57
N CYS A 515 16.04 -16.20 -1.77
CA CYS A 515 16.23 -17.43 -2.54
C CYS A 515 17.56 -17.54 -3.32
N LYS A 516 18.39 -16.48 -3.35
CA LYS A 516 19.73 -16.53 -3.97
C LYS A 516 20.82 -16.79 -2.92
N PRO A 517 21.73 -17.76 -3.12
CA PRO A 517 22.87 -17.95 -2.25
C PRO A 517 23.95 -16.87 -2.45
N ASP A 518 24.37 -16.19 -1.38
CA ASP A 518 25.52 -15.28 -1.41
C ASP A 518 26.82 -16.11 -1.34
N ILE A 519 27.67 -16.05 -2.37
CA ILE A 519 28.90 -16.87 -2.48
C ILE A 519 30.14 -16.01 -2.18
N ILE A 520 30.81 -16.30 -1.07
CA ILE A 520 32.02 -15.64 -0.59
C ILE A 520 33.26 -16.50 -0.89
N LYS A 521 34.31 -15.91 -1.47
CA LYS A 521 35.63 -16.54 -1.60
C LYS A 521 36.45 -16.31 -0.32
N VAL A 522 37.28 -17.28 0.10
CA VAL A 522 38.17 -17.08 1.28
C VAL A 522 39.04 -15.84 1.09
N ARG A 523 39.25 -15.07 2.15
CA ARG A 523 40.25 -13.99 2.14
C ARG A 523 41.65 -14.51 2.47
N ASN A 524 41.80 -15.26 3.56
CA ASN A 524 43.06 -15.89 3.97
C ASN A 524 42.83 -17.27 4.59
N VAL A 525 43.66 -18.25 4.21
CA VAL A 525 43.88 -19.48 4.99
C VAL A 525 45.09 -19.21 5.88
N LEU A 526 44.91 -19.22 7.20
CA LEU A 526 45.95 -18.81 8.15
C LEU A 526 46.92 -19.95 8.46
N ASN A 527 46.41 -21.18 8.56
CA ASN A 527 47.17 -22.41 8.73
C ASN A 527 46.28 -23.62 8.37
N ASP A 528 46.76 -24.85 8.60
CA ASP A 528 46.02 -26.06 8.21
C ASP A 528 44.75 -26.33 9.06
N THR A 529 44.52 -25.54 10.12
CA THR A 529 43.37 -25.68 11.03
C THR A 529 42.49 -24.43 11.16
N GLN A 530 42.86 -23.29 10.57
CA GLN A 530 42.12 -22.02 10.67
C GLN A 530 42.12 -21.22 9.36
N MET A 531 40.95 -20.69 8.97
CA MET A 531 40.78 -19.78 7.83
C MET A 531 39.73 -18.69 8.11
N THR A 532 39.80 -17.55 7.40
CA THR A 532 38.91 -16.40 7.63
C THR A 532 38.15 -15.92 6.38
N PHE A 533 36.90 -15.47 6.63
CA PHE A 533 35.97 -14.94 5.63
C PHE A 533 35.38 -13.60 6.07
N ALA A 534 34.98 -12.75 5.12
CA ALA A 534 34.28 -11.50 5.40
C ALA A 534 32.88 -11.49 4.76
N LEU A 535 31.83 -11.17 5.54
CA LEU A 535 30.44 -11.16 5.06
C LEU A 535 30.11 -9.93 4.17
N PRO A 536 29.31 -10.10 3.10
CA PRO A 536 28.81 -9.00 2.27
C PRO A 536 27.62 -8.27 2.92
N PRO A 537 27.43 -6.96 2.68
CA PRO A 537 26.34 -6.20 3.25
C PRO A 537 24.97 -6.53 2.61
N THR A 538 24.24 -7.48 3.21
CA THR A 538 22.85 -7.86 2.85
C THR A 538 21.87 -7.77 4.03
N ARG A 539 20.55 -7.89 3.81
CA ARG A 539 19.49 -7.54 4.80
C ARG A 539 19.51 -8.40 6.07
N LYS A 540 18.78 -7.96 7.11
CA LYS A 540 18.47 -8.74 8.33
C LYS A 540 17.80 -10.07 7.97
N GLU A 541 18.50 -11.18 8.13
CA GLU A 541 17.90 -12.53 8.13
C GLU A 541 18.84 -13.54 8.80
N ALA A 542 18.27 -14.69 9.20
CA ALA A 542 19.08 -15.86 9.50
C ALA A 542 19.54 -16.49 8.18
N LYS A 543 20.82 -16.86 8.11
CA LYS A 543 21.46 -17.44 6.94
C LYS A 543 21.95 -18.85 7.28
N SER A 544 21.49 -19.85 6.53
CA SER A 544 22.11 -21.18 6.47
C SER A 544 23.45 -21.08 5.74
N ILE A 545 24.54 -21.46 6.41
CA ILE A 545 25.91 -21.49 5.86
C ILE A 545 26.29 -22.90 5.44
N CYS A 546 26.81 -23.01 4.22
CA CYS A 546 27.59 -24.15 3.76
C CYS A 546 29.01 -23.69 3.38
N ILE A 547 30.01 -24.55 3.58
CA ILE A 547 31.36 -24.36 3.02
C ILE A 547 31.62 -25.43 1.96
N GLN A 548 32.14 -25.01 0.82
CA GLN A 548 32.40 -25.80 -0.38
C GLN A 548 33.88 -25.66 -0.79
N ALA A 549 34.61 -26.76 -0.98
CA ALA A 549 35.97 -26.72 -1.55
C ALA A 549 36.17 -27.75 -2.67
N ASN A 550 37.21 -27.56 -3.49
CA ASN A 550 37.55 -28.43 -4.64
C ASN A 550 36.35 -28.71 -5.59
N GLY A 551 35.35 -27.81 -5.65
CA GLY A 551 34.16 -27.95 -6.51
C GLY A 551 33.12 -28.99 -6.06
N LYS A 552 33.18 -29.50 -4.82
CA LYS A 552 32.38 -30.66 -4.35
C LYS A 552 31.04 -30.26 -3.71
N LYS A 553 30.29 -31.23 -3.14
CA LYS A 553 29.04 -30.95 -2.39
C LYS A 553 29.29 -30.15 -1.12
N CYS A 554 28.28 -29.39 -0.70
CA CYS A 554 28.25 -28.60 0.54
C CYS A 554 28.55 -29.42 1.81
N SER A 555 29.22 -28.78 2.77
CA SER A 555 29.19 -29.23 4.18
C SER A 555 27.75 -29.21 4.73
N PRO A 556 27.45 -29.96 5.82
CA PRO A 556 26.18 -29.83 6.52
C PRO A 556 25.88 -28.36 6.87
N PRO A 557 24.63 -27.90 6.67
CA PRO A 557 24.29 -26.49 6.87
C PRO A 557 24.36 -26.09 8.34
N MET A 558 24.97 -24.93 8.62
CA MET A 558 25.09 -24.33 9.95
C MET A 558 24.45 -22.94 9.95
N THR A 559 23.56 -22.64 10.89
CA THR A 559 22.82 -21.36 10.90
C THR A 559 23.65 -20.25 11.54
N LEU A 560 23.76 -19.12 10.84
CA LEU A 560 24.37 -17.86 11.29
C LEU A 560 23.35 -16.73 11.23
N HIS A 561 23.32 -15.86 12.23
CA HIS A 561 22.41 -14.72 12.28
C HIS A 561 23.15 -13.42 11.94
N TYR A 562 22.70 -12.72 10.89
CA TYR A 562 23.43 -11.59 10.30
C TYR A 562 22.55 -10.35 10.03
N VAL A 563 23.17 -9.17 10.07
CA VAL A 563 22.54 -7.87 9.82
C VAL A 563 23.51 -6.93 9.11
N SER A 564 23.05 -6.17 8.11
CA SER A 564 23.83 -5.08 7.50
C SER A 564 23.02 -3.81 7.18
N PRO A 565 23.69 -2.68 6.91
CA PRO A 565 23.09 -1.44 6.40
C PRO A 565 23.04 -1.37 4.85
N PRO A 566 22.11 -0.59 4.26
CA PRO A 566 22.01 -0.43 2.81
C PRO A 566 23.12 0.48 2.23
N SER A 567 23.51 0.24 0.98
CA SER A 567 24.51 1.04 0.26
C SER A 567 24.10 1.28 -1.21
N CYS A 568 24.25 2.51 -1.69
CA CYS A 568 24.10 2.90 -3.10
C CYS A 568 25.32 3.72 -3.55
N LEU A 569 25.92 3.34 -4.68
CA LEU A 569 26.98 4.11 -5.36
C LEU A 569 26.74 4.06 -6.88
N LYS A 570 26.96 5.19 -7.54
CA LYS A 570 27.07 5.30 -9.01
C LYS A 570 28.47 5.83 -9.34
N GLU A 571 29.20 5.14 -10.21
CA GLU A 571 30.42 5.67 -10.84
C GLU A 571 30.13 6.30 -12.21
N ASN A 572 31.06 7.13 -12.68
CA ASN A 572 30.85 8.12 -13.74
C ASN A 572 31.03 7.57 -15.17
N ASP A 573 30.16 8.00 -16.10
CA ASP A 573 30.36 7.80 -17.54
C ASP A 573 31.36 8.82 -18.13
N ASN A 574 32.30 8.33 -18.95
CA ASN A 574 33.23 9.15 -19.75
C ASN A 574 32.72 9.31 -21.19
N LEU A 575 31.92 10.34 -21.48
CA LEU A 575 31.48 10.65 -22.85
C LEU A 575 32.59 11.30 -23.69
N ASN A 576 32.88 10.74 -24.88
CA ASN A 576 33.91 11.25 -25.80
C ASN A 576 33.39 11.30 -27.25
N ILE A 577 32.90 12.47 -27.65
CA ILE A 577 32.25 12.71 -28.97
C ILE A 577 33.30 13.03 -30.03
N SER A 578 33.20 12.39 -31.20
CA SER A 578 34.10 12.53 -32.34
C SER A 578 33.60 13.53 -33.40
N LYS A 579 34.49 13.95 -34.31
CA LYS A 579 34.16 14.91 -35.39
C LYS A 579 33.19 14.35 -36.44
N THR A 580 33.02 13.04 -36.52
CA THR A 580 32.15 12.33 -37.47
C THR A 580 30.73 12.15 -36.96
N GLU A 581 30.44 12.45 -35.69
CA GLU A 581 29.13 12.26 -35.05
C GLU A 581 28.29 13.56 -35.00
N VAL A 582 28.75 14.63 -35.66
CA VAL A 582 28.08 15.94 -35.67
C VAL A 582 28.11 16.54 -37.09
N GLU A 583 26.94 16.64 -37.73
CA GLU A 583 26.76 17.36 -38.99
C GLU A 583 25.98 18.66 -38.80
N VAL A 584 26.33 19.71 -39.54
CA VAL A 584 25.67 21.02 -39.48
C VAL A 584 25.48 21.59 -40.89
N TYR A 585 24.25 22.01 -41.22
CA TYR A 585 23.92 22.66 -42.48
C TYR A 585 22.80 23.70 -42.32
N LEU A 586 22.79 24.72 -43.19
CA LEU A 586 21.70 25.69 -43.34
C LEU A 586 20.94 25.41 -44.62
N SER A 587 19.62 25.22 -44.52
CA SER A 587 18.73 25.11 -45.67
C SER A 587 18.02 26.43 -45.96
N TYR A 588 18.03 26.88 -47.21
CA TYR A 588 17.29 28.05 -47.66
C TYR A 588 16.51 27.75 -48.96
N MET A 589 15.44 28.50 -49.19
CA MET A 589 14.60 28.37 -50.38
C MET A 589 15.14 29.28 -51.49
N ASN A 590 15.33 28.75 -52.69
CA ASN A 590 15.54 29.56 -53.89
C ASN A 590 14.49 29.16 -54.93
N GLY A 591 13.43 29.96 -55.04
CA GLY A 591 12.21 29.58 -55.75
C GLY A 591 11.55 28.36 -55.10
N ALA A 592 11.17 27.37 -55.92
CA ALA A 592 10.46 26.16 -55.48
C ALA A 592 11.38 25.02 -55.01
N GLN A 593 12.70 25.23 -54.91
CA GLN A 593 13.65 24.21 -54.46
C GLN A 593 14.47 24.68 -53.24
N THR A 594 14.55 23.82 -52.23
CA THR A 594 15.34 24.00 -51.02
C THR A 594 16.80 23.60 -51.28
N LYS A 595 17.74 24.55 -51.18
CA LYS A 595 19.18 24.27 -51.21
C LYS A 595 19.75 24.18 -49.79
N LYS A 596 20.66 23.23 -49.56
CA LYS A 596 21.40 23.04 -48.30
C LYS A 596 22.85 23.48 -48.47
N ILE A 597 23.35 24.27 -47.53
CA ILE A 597 24.76 24.67 -47.41
C ILE A 597 25.33 23.97 -46.19
N TRP A 598 26.34 23.16 -46.41
CA TRP A 598 26.97 22.34 -45.38
C TRP A 598 28.16 23.07 -44.75
N PHE A 599 28.41 22.80 -43.47
CA PHE A 599 29.53 23.34 -42.73
C PHE A 599 30.34 22.19 -42.13
N SER A 600 31.64 22.18 -42.39
CA SER A 600 32.54 21.20 -41.79
C SER A 600 32.92 21.59 -40.36
N VAL A 601 32.85 20.62 -39.44
CA VAL A 601 33.16 20.81 -38.01
C VAL A 601 34.68 20.83 -37.80
N GLN A 602 35.21 21.96 -37.34
CA GLN A 602 36.64 22.14 -37.08
C GLN A 602 36.90 22.46 -35.61
N ASN A 603 37.71 21.62 -34.97
CA ASN A 603 38.08 21.60 -33.56
C ASN A 603 36.89 21.57 -32.56
N ILE A 604 36.81 20.42 -31.88
CA ILE A 604 35.95 20.17 -30.73
C ILE A 604 36.82 20.33 -29.49
N THR A 605 36.47 21.25 -28.61
CA THR A 605 37.27 21.60 -27.42
C THR A 605 36.40 21.47 -26.17
N LYS A 606 36.80 20.60 -25.24
CA LYS A 606 36.15 20.43 -23.93
C LYS A 606 36.71 21.46 -22.95
N LYS A 607 35.85 22.08 -22.14
CA LYS A 607 36.31 22.80 -20.94
C LYS A 607 36.72 21.82 -19.83
N PRO A 608 37.57 22.23 -18.87
CA PRO A 608 38.11 21.32 -17.84
C PRO A 608 37.04 20.66 -16.94
N ASP A 609 35.90 21.33 -16.78
CA ASP A 609 34.73 20.89 -15.99
C ASP A 609 33.86 19.84 -16.69
N ARG A 610 34.16 19.49 -17.95
CA ARG A 610 33.47 18.49 -18.78
C ARG A 610 31.98 18.75 -19.07
N SER A 611 31.40 19.83 -18.58
CA SER A 611 29.98 20.18 -18.74
C SER A 611 29.62 20.67 -20.16
N THR A 612 30.58 21.29 -20.85
CA THR A 612 30.33 22.05 -22.08
C THR A 612 31.38 21.76 -23.15
N ILE A 613 30.93 21.59 -24.41
CA ILE A 613 31.75 21.30 -25.58
C ILE A 613 31.64 22.45 -26.59
N LEU A 614 32.78 22.99 -27.04
CA LEU A 614 32.88 24.09 -28.01
C LEU A 614 33.35 23.58 -29.37
N CYS A 615 32.55 23.81 -30.42
CA CYS A 615 32.83 23.42 -31.80
C CYS A 615 32.90 24.66 -32.71
N LYS A 616 33.91 24.72 -33.59
CA LYS A 616 33.99 25.74 -34.66
C LYS A 616 33.49 25.12 -35.98
N PHE A 617 32.96 25.94 -36.88
CA PHE A 617 32.40 25.47 -38.16
C PHE A 617 32.93 26.30 -39.32
N LYS A 618 33.23 25.66 -40.46
CA LYS A 618 33.71 26.31 -41.68
C LYS A 618 32.76 26.03 -42.85
N ARG A 619 32.34 27.07 -43.55
CA ARG A 619 31.45 26.97 -44.73
C ARG A 619 32.21 26.43 -45.94
N GLU A 620 31.55 25.59 -46.72
CA GLU A 620 31.99 25.21 -48.07
C GLU A 620 31.07 25.89 -49.12
N GLY A 621 31.67 26.58 -50.10
CA GLY A 621 30.97 27.33 -51.15
C GLY A 621 30.95 28.86 -50.99
N THR A 622 30.91 29.58 -52.11
CA THR A 622 31.25 31.01 -52.24
C THR A 622 30.08 32.00 -52.33
N ASP A 623 28.82 31.55 -52.39
CA ASP A 623 27.69 32.44 -52.70
C ASP A 623 27.22 33.27 -51.49
N LYS A 624 26.93 34.57 -51.66
CA LYS A 624 26.44 35.45 -50.57
C LYS A 624 25.01 35.08 -50.13
N ILE A 625 24.74 35.24 -48.82
CA ILE A 625 23.40 35.20 -48.23
C ILE A 625 23.24 36.41 -47.33
N ASP A 626 22.20 37.21 -47.57
CA ASP A 626 21.73 38.26 -46.67
C ASP A 626 20.49 37.76 -45.90
N PHE A 627 20.66 37.57 -44.58
CA PHE A 627 19.65 37.29 -43.54
C PHE A 627 18.78 36.01 -43.62
N SER A 628 18.65 35.31 -42.47
CA SER A 628 17.61 34.27 -42.27
C SER A 628 17.34 33.96 -40.79
N THR A 629 16.06 33.88 -40.42
CA THR A 629 15.53 33.24 -39.20
C THR A 629 15.01 31.82 -39.54
N VAL A 630 14.87 30.93 -38.54
CA VAL A 630 14.43 29.54 -38.74
C VAL A 630 13.22 29.19 -37.88
N LYS A 631 12.19 28.60 -38.50
CA LYS A 631 11.10 27.82 -37.89
C LYS A 631 11.04 26.45 -38.57
N VAL A 632 10.61 25.42 -37.85
CA VAL A 632 10.44 24.06 -38.38
C VAL A 632 8.95 23.67 -38.33
N PHE A 633 8.47 23.09 -39.43
CA PHE A 633 7.19 22.40 -39.55
C PHE A 633 7.45 21.02 -40.18
N ASP A 634 6.66 20.02 -39.79
CA ASP A 634 6.66 18.70 -40.41
C ASP A 634 5.47 18.54 -41.36
N LEU A 635 5.73 18.02 -42.56
CA LEU A 635 4.72 17.58 -43.50
C LEU A 635 5.37 16.76 -44.64
N SER A 636 5.18 15.44 -44.63
CA SER A 636 4.54 14.66 -45.72
C SER A 636 5.04 13.22 -45.83
N VAL A 637 4.12 12.31 -46.20
CA VAL A 637 4.29 11.41 -47.36
C VAL A 637 2.94 11.27 -48.07
N LEU A 638 2.94 11.27 -49.40
CA LEU A 638 1.84 10.88 -50.28
C LEU A 638 2.40 10.20 -51.55
N GLN A 639 1.57 9.38 -52.22
CA GLN A 639 1.79 8.65 -53.50
C GLN A 639 2.74 7.44 -53.42
N CYS A 640 2.48 6.30 -54.09
CA CYS A 640 1.91 6.01 -55.44
C CYS A 640 0.88 4.84 -55.44
N LEU A 641 0.09 4.46 -56.48
CA LEU A 641 -0.46 5.06 -57.74
C LEU A 641 -1.60 4.12 -58.29
N TYR A 642 -2.68 4.69 -58.87
CA TYR A 642 -3.59 4.19 -59.95
C TYR A 642 -4.30 2.79 -59.92
N SER A 643 -5.64 2.83 -60.01
CA SER A 643 -6.41 2.25 -61.13
C SER A 643 -7.82 2.89 -61.31
N GLU A 644 -8.02 3.56 -62.45
CA GLU A 644 -9.25 3.94 -63.21
C GLU A 644 -10.66 4.17 -62.57
N SER A 645 -11.23 5.35 -62.92
CA SER A 645 -12.66 5.63 -63.29
C SER A 645 -13.62 6.41 -62.33
N PHE A 646 -14.11 7.58 -62.80
CA PHE A 646 -15.30 8.39 -62.38
C PHE A 646 -15.36 8.97 -60.93
N SER A 647 -15.94 10.14 -60.60
CA SER A 647 -16.54 11.29 -61.35
C SER A 647 -16.48 12.60 -60.49
N ASP A 648 -16.92 13.74 -61.05
CA ASP A 648 -16.64 15.14 -60.61
C ASP A 648 -17.02 15.58 -59.17
N SER A 649 -17.72 14.77 -58.36
CA SER A 649 -18.19 15.18 -57.03
C SER A 649 -17.08 15.45 -56.00
N PHE A 650 -15.85 15.00 -56.24
CA PHE A 650 -14.72 15.13 -55.29
C PHE A 650 -14.12 16.53 -55.20
N LEU A 651 -14.21 17.36 -56.26
CA LEU A 651 -13.48 18.63 -56.32
C LEU A 651 -14.00 19.66 -55.30
N ALA A 652 -15.32 19.73 -55.11
CA ALA A 652 -15.95 20.62 -54.13
C ALA A 652 -15.61 20.23 -52.68
N ALA A 653 -15.62 18.93 -52.37
CA ALA A 653 -15.28 18.42 -51.04
C ALA A 653 -13.82 18.74 -50.63
N PHE A 654 -12.89 18.70 -51.60
CA PHE A 654 -11.47 18.99 -51.38
C PHE A 654 -11.21 20.47 -51.03
N ILE A 655 -11.96 21.40 -51.63
CA ILE A 655 -11.86 22.84 -51.34
C ILE A 655 -12.36 23.15 -49.92
N VAL A 656 -13.53 22.60 -49.55
CA VAL A 656 -14.14 22.80 -48.22
C VAL A 656 -13.27 22.20 -47.10
N THR A 657 -12.69 21.03 -47.31
CA THR A 657 -11.79 20.40 -46.32
C THR A 657 -10.48 21.17 -46.15
N ARG A 658 -9.87 21.71 -47.21
CA ARG A 658 -8.68 22.58 -47.08
C ARG A 658 -8.97 23.89 -46.35
N TYR A 659 -10.14 24.49 -46.55
CA TYR A 659 -10.53 25.70 -45.80
C TYR A 659 -10.70 25.40 -44.31
N LYS A 660 -11.49 24.36 -43.97
CA LYS A 660 -11.70 23.94 -42.57
C LYS A 660 -10.39 23.51 -41.88
N SER A 661 -9.48 22.86 -42.60
CA SER A 661 -8.16 22.47 -42.08
C SER A 661 -7.32 23.69 -41.70
N LYS A 662 -7.21 24.71 -42.58
CA LYS A 662 -6.50 25.96 -42.25
C LYS A 662 -7.11 26.69 -41.06
N GLU A 663 -8.44 26.72 -40.97
CA GLU A 663 -9.12 27.37 -39.84
C GLU A 663 -8.89 26.63 -38.51
N LEU A 664 -8.88 25.29 -38.53
CA LEU A 664 -8.57 24.46 -37.37
C LEU A 664 -7.12 24.66 -36.90
N THR A 665 -6.14 24.65 -37.82
CA THR A 665 -4.72 24.91 -37.50
C THR A 665 -4.54 26.30 -36.87
N ARG A 666 -5.24 27.33 -37.37
CA ARG A 666 -5.21 28.67 -36.78
C ARG A 666 -5.77 28.69 -35.35
N LYS A 667 -6.89 27.99 -35.11
CA LYS A 667 -7.49 27.88 -33.76
C LYS A 667 -6.59 27.11 -32.79
N GLN A 668 -5.95 26.03 -33.23
CA GLN A 668 -4.97 25.28 -32.42
C GLN A 668 -3.74 26.12 -32.05
N SER A 669 -3.17 26.88 -33.00
CA SER A 669 -2.04 27.78 -32.73
C SER A 669 -2.39 28.85 -31.68
N GLN A 670 -3.58 29.46 -31.79
CA GLN A 670 -4.05 30.46 -30.82
C GLN A 670 -4.32 29.86 -29.43
N GLN A 671 -4.78 28.61 -29.35
CA GLN A 671 -4.92 27.91 -28.07
C GLN A 671 -3.55 27.60 -27.44
N LEU A 672 -2.55 27.24 -28.24
CA LEU A 672 -1.19 26.98 -27.77
C LEU A 672 -0.50 28.24 -27.24
N GLU A 673 -0.65 29.37 -27.94
CA GLU A 673 -0.12 30.68 -27.52
C GLU A 673 -0.75 31.17 -26.20
N LEU A 674 -2.05 30.96 -26.01
CA LEU A 674 -2.74 31.29 -24.75
C LEU A 674 -2.27 30.38 -23.59
N LEU A 675 -2.10 29.08 -23.84
CA LEU A 675 -1.60 28.14 -22.83
C LEU A 675 -0.14 28.46 -22.44
N GLU A 676 0.72 28.79 -23.41
CA GLU A 676 2.09 29.22 -23.13
C GLU A 676 2.12 30.53 -22.31
N TYR A 677 1.22 31.47 -22.60
CA TYR A 677 1.07 32.70 -21.81
C TYR A 677 0.62 32.42 -20.37
N GLU A 678 -0.40 31.58 -20.15
CA GLU A 678 -0.86 31.19 -18.81
C GLU A 678 0.26 30.51 -18.00
N ILE A 679 0.98 29.55 -18.59
CA ILE A 679 2.12 28.86 -17.93
C ILE A 679 3.24 29.85 -17.57
N ARG A 680 3.60 30.76 -18.49
CA ARG A 680 4.63 31.80 -18.23
C ARG A 680 4.18 32.80 -17.16
N LYS A 681 2.87 33.10 -17.06
CA LYS A 681 2.28 33.95 -16.02
C LYS A 681 2.40 33.25 -14.66
N GLU A 682 1.89 32.03 -14.52
CA GLU A 682 1.92 31.29 -13.25
C GLU A 682 3.35 31.05 -12.72
N ILE A 683 4.30 30.70 -13.60
CA ILE A 683 5.72 30.55 -13.21
C ILE A 683 6.32 31.88 -12.74
N ARG A 684 5.97 32.99 -13.41
CA ARG A 684 6.45 34.32 -13.01
C ARG A 684 5.85 34.79 -11.70
N GLU A 685 4.56 34.56 -11.48
CA GLU A 685 3.85 34.94 -10.26
C GLU A 685 4.35 34.10 -9.06
N GLY A 686 4.50 32.78 -9.23
CA GLY A 686 5.10 31.92 -8.20
C GLY A 686 6.55 32.26 -7.87
N PHE A 687 7.33 32.72 -8.86
CA PHE A 687 8.71 33.20 -8.63
C PHE A 687 8.75 34.59 -7.98
N ALA A 688 7.85 35.49 -8.34
CA ALA A 688 7.75 36.82 -7.72
C ALA A 688 7.33 36.71 -6.24
N GLU A 689 6.35 35.86 -5.93
CA GLU A 689 5.95 35.55 -4.56
C GLU A 689 7.13 35.01 -3.74
N LEU A 690 7.87 34.02 -4.27
CA LEU A 690 9.09 33.49 -3.66
C LEU A 690 10.19 34.55 -3.36
N GLN A 691 10.12 35.74 -3.96
CA GLN A 691 11.07 36.84 -3.74
C GLN A 691 10.50 38.02 -2.92
N MET A 692 9.18 38.11 -2.76
CA MET A 692 8.49 39.27 -2.18
C MET A 692 7.70 38.96 -0.90
N ASP A 693 7.51 37.69 -0.56
CA ASP A 693 6.63 37.23 0.52
C ASP A 693 7.34 37.22 1.88
N GLU A 694 7.43 38.41 2.50
CA GLU A 694 7.69 38.53 3.93
C GLU A 694 6.43 38.13 4.71
N LEU A 695 6.57 37.24 5.70
CA LEU A 695 5.50 37.01 6.66
C LEU A 695 5.49 38.15 7.68
N ASP A 696 4.33 38.78 7.84
CA ASP A 696 3.90 39.36 9.11
C ASP A 696 3.84 38.24 10.17
N VAL A 697 4.99 37.89 10.74
CA VAL A 697 5.06 37.01 11.91
C VAL A 697 4.46 37.76 13.08
N VAL A 698 3.44 37.20 13.70
CA VAL A 698 2.83 37.80 14.90
C VAL A 698 3.82 37.63 16.06
N ASP A 699 4.60 38.68 16.32
CA ASP A 699 5.72 38.68 17.30
C ASP A 699 5.31 38.34 18.74
N SER A 700 4.03 38.48 19.09
CA SER A 700 3.49 37.98 20.36
C SER A 700 2.11 37.35 20.19
N PHE A 701 2.03 36.04 20.40
CA PHE A 701 0.81 35.41 20.85
C PHE A 701 0.61 35.73 22.35
N GLY A 702 -0.63 35.65 22.84
CA GLY A 702 -0.91 35.76 24.28
C GLY A 702 -0.42 34.53 25.06
N THR A 703 -1.13 34.15 26.12
CA THR A 703 -0.78 32.94 26.89
C THR A 703 -0.85 31.69 26.00
N VAL A 704 0.26 30.94 25.92
CA VAL A 704 0.31 29.64 25.22
C VAL A 704 -0.65 28.65 25.91
N PRO A 705 -1.59 28.00 25.19
CA PRO A 705 -2.62 27.14 25.77
C PRO A 705 -2.07 25.75 26.11
N PHE A 706 -1.15 25.69 27.07
CA PHE A 706 -0.61 24.42 27.59
C PHE A 706 -1.70 23.59 28.27
N LEU A 707 -1.68 22.27 28.01
CA LEU A 707 -2.38 21.31 28.84
C LEU A 707 -1.73 21.22 30.22
N ASP A 708 -2.50 20.78 31.22
CA ASP A 708 -1.94 20.37 32.50
C ASP A 708 -1.07 19.10 32.36
N TYR A 709 -0.32 18.79 33.42
CA TYR A 709 0.56 17.63 33.43
C TYR A 709 -0.23 16.31 33.31
N LYS A 710 -1.38 16.19 33.97
CA LYS A 710 -2.27 15.01 33.95
C LYS A 710 -2.64 14.63 32.51
N HIS A 711 -3.15 15.58 31.73
CA HIS A 711 -3.57 15.38 30.35
C HIS A 711 -2.37 15.17 29.40
N PHE A 712 -1.27 15.90 29.57
CA PHE A 712 -0.04 15.69 28.80
C PHE A 712 0.51 14.27 28.97
N ALA A 713 0.62 13.80 30.22
CA ALA A 713 1.12 12.48 30.53
C ALA A 713 0.15 11.38 30.04
N LEU A 714 -1.17 11.51 30.26
CA LEU A 714 -2.14 10.52 29.75
C LEU A 714 -2.15 10.41 28.22
N ARG A 715 -2.12 11.54 27.49
CA ARG A 715 -2.03 11.54 26.02
C ARG A 715 -0.74 10.88 25.52
N THR A 716 0.36 11.00 26.28
CA THR A 716 1.66 10.37 25.96
C THR A 716 1.75 8.89 26.37
N PHE A 717 1.10 8.51 27.47
CA PHE A 717 1.10 7.15 28.00
C PHE A 717 0.11 6.23 27.26
N PHE A 718 -1.03 6.76 26.80
CA PHE A 718 -2.14 6.02 26.17
C PHE A 718 -2.65 6.62 24.84
N PRO A 719 -1.79 6.88 23.83
CA PRO A 719 -2.18 7.61 22.60
C PRO A 719 -3.25 6.90 21.75
N GLU A 720 -3.35 5.57 21.82
CA GLU A 720 -4.28 4.75 21.00
C GLU A 720 -5.54 4.30 21.76
N SER A 721 -5.71 4.70 23.03
CA SER A 721 -6.67 4.05 23.94
C SER A 721 -7.57 5.06 24.64
N GLY A 722 -8.50 5.66 23.89
CA GLY A 722 -9.42 6.69 24.39
C GLY A 722 -10.17 6.30 25.68
N GLY A 723 -10.46 5.01 25.88
CA GLY A 723 -11.11 4.51 27.10
C GLY A 723 -10.22 4.48 28.36
N PHE A 724 -8.89 4.40 28.26
CA PHE A 724 -8.02 4.48 29.46
C PHE A 724 -7.73 5.92 29.86
N ALA A 725 -7.59 6.83 28.89
CA ALA A 725 -7.44 8.25 29.18
C ALA A 725 -8.64 8.78 29.99
N SER A 726 -9.88 8.42 29.63
CA SER A 726 -11.07 8.83 30.40
C SER A 726 -11.09 8.24 31.82
N ILE A 727 -10.74 6.96 32.00
CA ILE A 727 -10.72 6.29 33.32
C ILE A 727 -9.74 6.96 34.30
N PHE A 728 -8.60 7.48 33.82
CA PHE A 728 -7.67 8.25 34.66
C PHE A 728 -7.97 9.77 34.68
N SER A 729 -8.84 10.27 33.81
CA SER A 729 -9.27 11.68 33.78
C SER A 729 -10.43 11.98 34.72
N GLU A 730 -11.36 11.04 34.95
CA GLU A 730 -12.49 11.21 35.88
C GLU A 730 -12.03 11.75 37.25
N ASP A 731 -12.58 12.89 37.66
CA ASP A 731 -12.21 13.52 38.91
C ASP A 731 -12.72 12.71 40.11
N MET A 732 -11.87 12.68 41.14
CA MET A 732 -12.11 11.96 42.38
C MET A 732 -13.49 12.29 42.97
N PRO A 733 -14.42 11.32 43.08
CA PRO A 733 -15.54 11.46 43.99
C PRO A 733 -14.95 11.65 45.39
N GLN A 734 -15.24 12.78 46.03
CA GLN A 734 -14.93 13.00 47.45
C GLN A 734 -15.89 12.16 48.33
N SER A 735 -15.90 10.84 48.14
CA SER A 735 -16.53 9.92 49.07
C SER A 735 -15.71 9.93 50.37
N ARG A 736 -16.39 10.24 51.48
CA ARG A 736 -15.78 10.54 52.79
C ARG A 736 -15.27 9.30 53.54
N ASP A 737 -14.71 8.33 52.83
CA ASP A 737 -14.27 7.02 53.37
C ASP A 737 -12.82 6.66 53.00
N GLN A 738 -11.99 7.68 52.76
CA GLN A 738 -10.57 7.59 52.37
C GLN A 738 -9.60 7.05 53.45
N THR A 739 -10.12 6.42 54.52
CA THR A 739 -9.32 5.83 55.61
C THR A 739 -9.36 4.30 55.66
N SER A 740 -10.18 3.62 54.85
CA SER A 740 -10.01 2.19 54.62
C SER A 740 -8.82 1.95 53.68
N LYS A 741 -7.61 1.89 54.27
CA LYS A 741 -6.39 1.45 53.56
C LYS A 741 -6.60 0.02 53.07
N ASP A 742 -6.91 -0.09 51.78
CA ASP A 742 -7.20 -1.36 51.14
C ASP A 742 -5.96 -2.27 51.15
N GLU A 743 -5.96 -3.25 52.05
CA GLU A 743 -4.80 -4.09 52.36
C GLU A 743 -4.22 -4.77 51.11
N SER A 744 -5.09 -5.18 50.18
CA SER A 744 -4.71 -5.83 48.92
C SER A 744 -3.90 -4.91 47.99
N PHE A 745 -4.27 -3.63 47.85
CA PHE A 745 -3.51 -2.67 47.04
C PHE A 745 -2.19 -2.28 47.71
N ASN A 746 -2.20 -2.15 49.04
CA ASN A 746 -0.97 -1.89 49.81
C ASN A 746 0.04 -3.04 49.68
N MET A 747 -0.41 -4.29 49.80
CA MET A 747 0.44 -5.46 49.61
C MET A 747 0.95 -5.59 48.17
N LEU A 748 0.10 -5.35 47.16
CA LEU A 748 0.51 -5.39 45.76
C LEU A 748 1.52 -4.28 45.42
N HIS A 749 1.32 -3.06 45.92
CA HIS A 749 2.28 -1.97 45.75
C HIS A 749 3.61 -2.27 46.45
N ALA A 750 3.59 -2.86 47.66
CA ALA A 750 4.79 -3.31 48.35
C ALA A 750 5.54 -4.40 47.55
N LEU A 751 4.81 -5.32 46.93
CA LEU A 751 5.38 -6.36 46.06
C LEU A 751 6.01 -5.77 44.79
N ILE A 752 5.36 -4.78 44.14
CA ILE A 752 5.92 -4.03 43.00
C ILE A 752 7.14 -3.18 43.40
N CYS A 753 7.21 -2.72 44.65
CA CYS A 753 8.38 -2.05 45.23
C CYS A 753 9.52 -3.02 45.61
N ASN A 754 9.33 -4.33 45.52
CA ASN A 754 10.41 -5.29 45.61
C ASN A 754 11.13 -5.38 44.25
N LYS A 755 12.35 -4.85 44.20
CA LYS A 755 13.19 -4.82 42.99
C LYS A 755 13.29 -6.18 42.29
N ASN A 756 13.57 -7.23 43.05
CA ASN A 756 13.80 -8.57 42.50
C ASN A 756 12.51 -9.15 41.92
N PHE A 757 11.37 -8.93 42.60
CA PHE A 757 10.06 -9.32 42.08
C PHE A 757 9.72 -8.58 40.78
N LEU A 758 9.82 -7.26 40.75
CA LEU A 758 9.39 -6.47 39.59
C LEU A 758 10.21 -6.77 38.33
N VAL A 759 11.53 -6.94 38.48
CA VAL A 759 12.40 -7.37 37.37
C VAL A 759 12.03 -8.77 36.89
N THR A 760 11.82 -9.72 37.80
CA THR A 760 11.42 -11.11 37.46
C THR A 760 10.03 -11.16 36.81
N LEU A 761 9.08 -10.34 37.28
CA LEU A 761 7.75 -10.19 36.71
C LEU A 761 7.82 -9.73 35.25
N ILE A 762 8.54 -8.63 34.98
CA ILE A 762 8.68 -8.07 33.62
C ILE A 762 9.32 -9.10 32.68
N HIS A 763 10.44 -9.70 33.07
CA HIS A 763 11.11 -10.74 32.27
C HIS A 763 10.24 -11.99 32.06
N THR A 764 9.29 -12.28 32.95
CA THR A 764 8.37 -13.41 32.81
C THR A 764 7.22 -13.08 31.86
N LEU A 765 6.67 -11.87 31.94
CA LEU A 765 5.63 -11.38 31.02
C LEU A 765 6.15 -11.26 29.58
N GLU A 766 7.34 -10.68 29.39
CA GLU A 766 7.92 -10.48 28.06
C GLU A 766 8.21 -11.77 27.29
N LYS A 767 8.43 -12.88 28.00
CA LYS A 767 8.65 -14.22 27.42
C LYS A 767 7.37 -14.92 26.97
N GLN A 768 6.19 -14.40 27.32
CA GLN A 768 4.92 -15.00 26.91
C GLN A 768 4.57 -14.65 25.46
N LYS A 769 4.27 -15.67 24.65
CA LYS A 769 3.84 -15.48 23.25
C LYS A 769 2.55 -14.64 23.12
N ASN A 770 1.69 -14.70 24.13
CA ASN A 770 0.39 -14.03 24.16
C ASN A 770 0.45 -12.62 24.80
N PHE A 771 1.64 -12.13 25.16
CA PHE A 771 1.87 -10.75 25.58
C PHE A 771 2.32 -9.97 24.34
N SER A 772 1.45 -9.11 23.81
CA SER A 772 1.65 -8.37 22.57
C SER A 772 2.51 -7.12 22.76
N VAL A 773 2.88 -6.43 21.66
CA VAL A 773 3.54 -5.11 21.75
C VAL A 773 2.63 -4.08 22.43
N LYS A 774 1.32 -4.15 22.18
CA LYS A 774 0.33 -3.30 22.85
C LYS A 774 0.28 -3.56 24.36
N ASP A 775 0.31 -4.84 24.78
CA ASP A 775 0.35 -5.19 26.20
C ASP A 775 1.63 -4.71 26.90
N ARG A 776 2.80 -4.83 26.24
CA ARG A 776 4.08 -4.26 26.74
C ARG A 776 3.96 -2.76 26.99
N CYS A 777 3.37 -2.04 26.03
CA CYS A 777 3.19 -0.59 26.13
C CYS A 777 2.22 -0.20 27.25
N LEU A 778 1.08 -0.89 27.35
CA LEU A 778 0.08 -0.65 28.41
C LEU A 778 0.67 -0.95 29.80
N PHE A 779 1.34 -2.09 29.96
CA PHE A 779 1.98 -2.47 31.23
C PHE A 779 3.03 -1.45 31.67
N ALA A 780 3.89 -0.99 30.75
CA ALA A 780 4.86 0.07 31.05
C ALA A 780 4.20 1.39 31.49
N SER A 781 3.08 1.78 30.84
CA SER A 781 2.31 2.97 31.21
C SER A 781 1.63 2.85 32.58
N PHE A 782 0.99 1.72 32.88
CA PHE A 782 0.43 1.48 34.22
C PHE A 782 1.54 1.45 35.29
N LEU A 783 2.68 0.82 35.01
CA LEU A 783 3.82 0.79 35.92
C LEU A 783 4.43 2.19 36.16
N THR A 784 4.43 3.06 35.14
CA THR A 784 4.87 4.45 35.28
C THR A 784 3.95 5.20 36.25
N ILE A 785 2.62 5.10 36.07
CA ILE A 785 1.64 5.76 36.93
C ILE A 785 1.74 5.23 38.37
N ALA A 786 1.80 3.91 38.55
CA ALA A 786 1.88 3.28 39.88
C ALA A 786 3.21 3.54 40.63
N LEU A 787 4.23 4.10 39.97
CA LEU A 787 5.52 4.43 40.57
C LEU A 787 5.93 5.90 40.39
N GLN A 788 4.99 6.78 39.99
CA GLN A 788 5.27 8.21 39.78
C GLN A 788 5.67 8.94 41.06
N THR A 789 5.12 8.52 42.21
CA THR A 789 5.52 9.02 43.54
C THR A 789 6.88 8.49 44.00
N LYS A 790 7.52 7.60 43.22
CA LYS A 790 8.80 6.93 43.51
C LYS A 790 9.75 6.93 42.30
N LEU A 791 9.93 8.07 41.64
CA LEU A 791 10.76 8.17 40.43
C LEU A 791 12.20 7.71 40.64
N VAL A 792 12.78 7.85 41.84
CA VAL A 792 14.11 7.30 42.18
C VAL A 792 14.14 5.78 42.01
N TYR A 793 13.15 5.07 42.58
CA TYR A 793 13.02 3.61 42.41
C TYR A 793 12.73 3.23 40.96
N LEU A 794 11.82 3.95 40.30
CA LEU A 794 11.49 3.72 38.88
C LEU A 794 12.73 3.87 37.98
N THR A 795 13.58 4.87 38.24
CA THR A 795 14.83 5.10 37.51
C THR A 795 15.82 3.96 37.74
N HIS A 796 15.96 3.47 38.97
CA HIS A 796 16.80 2.30 39.25
C HIS A 796 16.31 1.02 38.55
N ILE A 797 15.00 0.82 38.46
CA ILE A 797 14.39 -0.30 37.70
C ILE A 797 14.62 -0.12 36.20
N LEU A 798 14.42 1.09 35.67
CA LEU A 798 14.68 1.45 34.28
C LEU A 798 16.15 1.16 33.90
N GLU A 799 17.10 1.55 34.74
CA GLU A 799 18.52 1.24 34.53
C GLU A 799 18.82 -0.25 34.51
N VAL A 800 18.28 -1.02 35.47
CA VAL A 800 18.51 -2.46 35.56
C VAL A 800 17.94 -3.17 34.35
N LEU A 801 16.69 -2.88 33.98
CA LEU A 801 16.08 -3.45 32.77
C LEU A 801 16.79 -2.99 31.49
N THR A 802 17.36 -1.78 31.47
CA THR A 802 18.14 -1.30 30.32
C THR A 802 19.50 -2.02 30.25
N LYS A 803 20.16 -2.27 31.38
CA LYS A 803 21.37 -3.12 31.47
C LYS A 803 21.05 -4.56 31.02
N ASP A 804 19.97 -5.15 31.52
CA ASP A 804 19.50 -6.48 31.12
C ASP A 804 19.23 -6.54 29.61
N LEU A 805 18.52 -5.55 29.04
CA LEU A 805 18.29 -5.46 27.60
C LEU A 805 19.61 -5.33 26.83
N MET A 806 20.55 -4.51 27.31
CA MET A 806 21.89 -4.33 26.75
C MET A 806 22.81 -5.56 26.89
N GLU A 807 22.53 -6.46 27.84
CA GLU A 807 23.22 -7.74 28.01
C GLU A 807 22.61 -8.83 27.15
N GLN A 808 21.28 -8.95 27.13
CA GLN A 808 20.55 -9.87 26.25
C GLN A 808 20.80 -9.55 24.76
N SER A 809 20.87 -8.26 24.41
CA SER A 809 21.19 -7.78 23.06
C SER A 809 22.68 -7.72 22.74
N SER A 810 23.59 -8.14 23.63
CA SER A 810 25.03 -8.18 23.33
C SER A 810 25.39 -9.11 22.15
N ASN A 811 24.52 -10.07 21.83
CA ASN A 811 24.59 -10.94 20.65
C ASN A 811 23.98 -10.32 19.38
N VAL A 812 23.41 -9.11 19.46
CA VAL A 812 22.73 -8.36 18.39
C VAL A 812 23.49 -7.06 18.13
N GLN A 813 23.34 -6.45 16.95
CA GLN A 813 23.95 -5.16 16.58
C GLN A 813 23.66 -4.06 17.62
N PRO A 814 24.65 -3.55 18.39
CA PRO A 814 24.38 -2.50 19.37
C PRO A 814 23.86 -1.21 18.72
N LYS A 815 24.22 -0.88 17.46
CA LYS A 815 23.59 0.22 16.67
C LYS A 815 22.08 0.04 16.42
N LEU A 816 21.44 -1.04 16.86
CA LEU A 816 19.99 -1.26 16.79
C LEU A 816 19.26 -1.26 18.14
N LEU A 817 20.00 -1.15 19.25
CA LEU A 817 19.41 -1.02 20.57
C LEU A 817 18.50 0.22 20.64
N LEU A 818 17.37 0.12 21.34
CA LEU A 818 16.36 1.18 21.50
C LEU A 818 15.71 1.66 20.19
N ARG A 819 15.91 0.99 19.04
CA ARG A 819 15.42 1.49 17.73
C ARG A 819 13.91 1.29 17.50
N ARG A 820 13.30 0.29 18.14
CA ARG A 820 11.87 -0.07 18.02
C ARG A 820 11.31 -0.31 19.43
N THR A 821 9.99 -0.30 19.62
CA THR A 821 9.42 -0.65 20.93
C THR A 821 9.07 -2.13 20.94
N GLU A 822 10.06 -2.97 21.27
CA GLU A 822 9.94 -4.43 21.31
C GLU A 822 9.90 -4.96 22.77
N SER A 823 10.23 -4.10 23.74
CA SER A 823 10.24 -4.36 25.19
C SER A 823 9.42 -3.35 26.02
N VAL A 824 9.06 -3.75 27.24
CA VAL A 824 8.45 -2.91 28.29
C VAL A 824 9.37 -1.76 28.65
N VAL A 825 10.68 -2.01 28.80
CA VAL A 825 11.66 -0.99 29.20
C VAL A 825 11.80 0.14 28.17
N GLU A 826 11.62 -0.15 26.88
CA GLU A 826 11.65 0.87 25.82
C GLU A 826 10.46 1.84 25.87
N LYS A 827 9.26 1.36 26.25
CA LYS A 827 8.12 2.25 26.55
C LYS A 827 8.31 2.94 27.91
N LEU A 828 8.85 2.25 28.92
CA LEU A 828 9.13 2.81 30.24
C LEU A 828 10.11 4.00 30.15
N LEU A 829 11.16 3.88 29.33
CA LEU A 829 12.10 4.95 29.00
C LEU A 829 11.39 6.15 28.34
N THR A 830 10.51 5.88 27.39
CA THR A 830 9.73 6.92 26.71
C THR A 830 8.85 7.69 27.70
N ASN A 831 8.20 6.97 28.61
CA ASN A 831 7.35 7.54 29.65
C ASN A 831 8.19 8.34 30.67
N TRP A 832 9.31 7.80 31.14
CA TRP A 832 10.24 8.48 32.05
C TRP A 832 10.81 9.78 31.48
N MET A 833 11.21 9.78 30.20
CA MET A 833 11.60 10.99 29.48
C MET A 833 10.47 12.02 29.45
N SER A 834 9.22 11.57 29.29
CA SER A 834 8.06 12.46 29.26
C SER A 834 7.81 13.12 30.62
N VAL A 835 7.91 12.37 31.73
CA VAL A 835 7.82 12.93 33.08
C VAL A 835 8.93 13.96 33.30
N CYS A 836 10.19 13.54 33.18
CA CYS A 836 11.35 14.34 33.57
C CYS A 836 11.65 15.53 32.64
N LEU A 837 11.11 15.54 31.42
CA LEU A 837 11.26 16.66 30.47
C LEU A 837 9.99 17.50 30.33
N SER A 838 8.93 17.22 31.11
CA SER A 838 7.69 18.01 31.10
C SER A 838 7.92 19.50 31.41
N GLY A 839 8.75 19.80 32.43
CA GLY A 839 9.17 21.15 32.76
C GLY A 839 9.95 21.83 31.63
N PHE A 840 11.01 21.17 31.12
CA PHE A 840 11.82 21.70 30.02
C PHE A 840 11.01 21.94 28.73
N LEU A 841 10.09 21.02 28.41
CA LEU A 841 9.14 21.16 27.30
C LEU A 841 8.27 22.40 27.49
N ARG A 842 7.69 22.61 28.67
CA ARG A 842 6.82 23.75 28.96
C ARG A 842 7.57 25.09 28.99
N GLU A 843 8.75 25.12 29.61
CA GLU A 843 9.48 26.35 29.91
C GLU A 843 10.40 26.83 28.76
N THR A 844 10.94 25.92 27.95
CA THR A 844 11.92 26.27 26.90
C THR A 844 11.44 25.98 25.48
N ILE A 845 10.68 24.90 25.28
CA ILE A 845 10.33 24.41 23.92
C ILE A 845 8.91 24.81 23.50
N GLY A 846 8.00 24.97 24.45
CA GLY A 846 6.58 25.13 24.23
C GLY A 846 6.20 26.38 23.44
N GLU A 847 6.80 27.54 23.74
CA GLU A 847 6.56 28.76 22.96
C GLU A 847 7.07 28.64 21.51
N PRO A 848 8.35 28.25 21.23
CA PRO A 848 8.79 27.96 19.87
C PRO A 848 7.94 26.91 19.12
N PHE A 849 7.45 25.89 19.82
CA PHE A 849 6.66 24.83 19.21
C PHE A 849 5.22 25.29 18.90
N TYR A 850 4.58 26.04 19.81
CA TYR A 850 3.29 26.65 19.56
C TYR A 850 3.38 27.66 18.40
N LEU A 851 4.40 28.51 18.40
CA LEU A 851 4.70 29.46 17.33
C LEU A 851 4.85 28.76 15.96
N LEU A 852 5.49 27.59 15.90
CA LEU A 852 5.56 26.80 14.66
C LEU A 852 4.18 26.37 14.19
N VAL A 853 3.36 25.80 15.07
CA VAL A 853 2.03 25.28 14.70
C VAL A 853 1.09 26.42 14.28
N THR A 854 1.10 27.55 14.98
CA THR A 854 0.28 28.72 14.62
C THR A 854 0.75 29.39 13.33
N THR A 855 2.06 29.61 13.15
CA THR A 855 2.62 30.20 11.91
C THR A 855 2.34 29.31 10.71
N LEU A 856 2.47 27.99 10.86
CA LEU A 856 2.13 27.02 9.82
C LEU A 856 0.64 27.09 9.47
N ASN A 857 -0.26 27.09 10.47
CA ASN A 857 -1.71 27.19 10.24
C ASN A 857 -2.10 28.52 9.57
N GLN A 858 -1.51 29.64 10.01
CA GLN A 858 -1.66 30.95 9.36
C GLN A 858 -1.19 30.93 7.91
N ARG A 859 -0.03 30.29 7.62
CA ARG A 859 0.50 30.18 6.26
C ARG A 859 -0.40 29.37 5.35
N ILE A 860 -0.96 28.27 5.84
CA ILE A 860 -1.93 27.44 5.11
C ILE A 860 -3.17 28.27 4.77
N ASN A 861 -3.74 28.94 5.77
CA ASN A 861 -4.99 29.71 5.65
C ASN A 861 -4.87 31.03 4.86
N LYS A 862 -3.64 31.48 4.52
CA LYS A 862 -3.40 32.56 3.54
C LYS A 862 -3.73 32.16 2.10
N GLY A 863 -3.90 30.87 1.79
CA GLY A 863 -4.22 30.38 0.45
C GLY A 863 -5.52 29.56 0.41
N PRO A 864 -6.00 29.19 -0.79
CA PRO A 864 -7.15 28.33 -0.93
C PRO A 864 -6.95 26.97 -0.23
N VAL A 865 -7.97 26.54 0.51
CA VAL A 865 -8.04 25.24 1.18
C VAL A 865 -9.35 24.57 0.76
N ASP A 866 -9.26 23.36 0.22
CA ASP A 866 -10.45 22.56 -0.11
C ASP A 866 -11.06 21.98 1.17
N ALA A 867 -12.36 22.21 1.38
CA ALA A 867 -13.02 21.94 2.66
C ALA A 867 -13.36 20.45 2.85
N ILE A 868 -13.37 19.67 1.77
CA ILE A 868 -13.71 18.24 1.76
C ILE A 868 -12.43 17.40 1.87
N THR A 869 -11.50 17.59 0.93
CA THR A 869 -10.24 16.84 0.86
C THR A 869 -9.15 17.35 1.80
N CYS A 870 -9.35 18.51 2.44
CA CYS A 870 -8.35 19.22 3.25
C CYS A 870 -7.03 19.56 2.50
N LYS A 871 -6.99 19.50 1.16
CA LYS A 871 -5.81 19.91 0.37
C LYS A 871 -5.70 21.43 0.34
N ALA A 872 -4.48 21.97 0.44
CA ALA A 872 -4.22 23.41 0.47
C ALA A 872 -3.15 23.86 -0.53
N LEU A 873 -3.22 25.10 -0.99
CA LEU A 873 -2.23 25.67 -1.91
C LEU A 873 -0.86 25.83 -1.23
N TYR A 874 -0.87 26.28 0.04
CA TYR A 874 0.34 26.37 0.87
C TYR A 874 0.41 25.16 1.79
N THR A 875 1.41 24.31 1.57
CA THR A 875 1.69 23.13 2.37
C THR A 875 3.18 22.78 2.33
N LEU A 876 3.64 21.88 3.19
CA LEU A 876 4.99 21.30 3.15
C LEU A 876 5.00 19.90 2.52
N ASN A 877 3.82 19.32 2.28
CA ASN A 877 3.66 17.94 1.86
C ASN A 877 2.96 17.86 0.49
N GLU A 878 3.58 17.15 -0.44
CA GLU A 878 3.17 17.09 -1.85
C GLU A 878 1.84 16.34 -2.08
N ASP A 879 1.46 15.44 -1.17
CA ASP A 879 0.18 14.71 -1.24
C ASP A 879 -1.01 15.61 -0.89
N TRP A 880 -0.74 16.63 -0.07
CA TRP A 880 -1.71 17.61 0.42
C TRP A 880 -1.77 18.89 -0.44
N LEU A 881 -1.00 18.95 -1.54
CA LEU A 881 -0.90 20.12 -2.40
C LEU A 881 -2.13 20.29 -3.30
N LEU A 882 -2.77 21.46 -3.22
CA LEU A 882 -3.91 21.85 -4.04
C LEU A 882 -3.45 22.49 -5.37
N TRP A 883 -3.35 21.67 -6.42
CA TRP A 883 -2.85 22.07 -7.75
C TRP A 883 -3.94 22.28 -8.82
N GLN A 884 -5.21 22.06 -8.48
CA GLN A 884 -6.31 22.05 -9.47
C GLN A 884 -7.06 23.40 -9.57
N VAL A 885 -6.99 24.24 -8.54
CA VAL A 885 -7.85 25.44 -8.38
C VAL A 885 -7.49 26.55 -9.37
N SER A 886 -8.52 27.21 -9.91
CA SER A 886 -8.39 28.32 -10.85
C SER A 886 -8.41 29.66 -10.13
N GLU A 887 -7.81 30.67 -10.76
CA GLU A 887 -7.68 32.08 -10.31
C GLU A 887 -8.66 32.52 -9.22
N PHE A 888 -8.13 32.76 -8.00
CA PHE A 888 -8.85 33.27 -6.82
C PHE A 888 -8.50 34.74 -6.60
N LYS A 889 -9.40 35.53 -6.00
CA LYS A 889 -9.09 36.90 -5.55
C LYS A 889 -8.39 36.83 -4.19
N THR A 890 -7.26 37.52 -4.10
CA THR A 890 -6.26 37.26 -3.06
C THR A 890 -6.70 37.67 -1.64
N THR A 891 -7.63 38.63 -1.51
CA THR A 891 -8.27 38.98 -0.24
C THR A 891 -9.60 39.72 -0.44
N VAL A 892 -10.61 39.38 0.37
CA VAL A 892 -11.78 40.19 0.68
C VAL A 892 -11.69 40.55 2.17
N ASN A 893 -11.64 41.84 2.49
CA ASN A 893 -11.65 42.33 3.87
C ASN A 893 -13.10 42.43 4.32
N ILE A 894 -13.46 41.77 5.42
CA ILE A 894 -14.81 41.78 5.99
C ILE A 894 -14.77 42.38 7.39
N ILE A 895 -15.78 43.17 7.72
CA ILE A 895 -15.95 43.77 9.06
C ILE A 895 -16.88 42.86 9.87
N PHE A 896 -16.33 42.21 10.89
CA PHE A 896 -17.08 41.36 11.82
C PHE A 896 -17.54 42.17 13.05
N GLU A 897 -18.84 42.17 13.30
CA GLU A 897 -19.45 42.78 14.50
C GLU A 897 -19.68 41.73 15.60
N LYS A 898 -19.16 42.00 16.81
CA LYS A 898 -19.37 41.17 18.00
C LYS A 898 -20.84 41.23 18.47
N ILE A 899 -21.35 40.13 19.01
CA ILE A 899 -22.58 40.12 19.81
C ILE A 899 -22.37 40.99 21.07
N PRO A 900 -23.22 41.99 21.36
CA PRO A 900 -23.14 42.76 22.59
C PRO A 900 -23.37 41.86 23.81
N GLU A 901 -22.42 41.86 24.76
CA GLU A 901 -22.53 41.04 25.98
C GLU A 901 -23.45 41.66 27.06
N ASN A 902 -23.79 42.95 26.93
CA ASN A 902 -24.78 43.65 27.76
C ASN A 902 -25.51 44.72 26.95
N GLU A 903 -26.79 44.98 27.26
CA GLU A 903 -27.61 46.03 26.61
C GLU A 903 -27.11 47.47 26.91
N SER A 904 -26.20 47.63 27.88
CA SER A 904 -25.66 48.92 28.31
C SER A 904 -24.45 49.38 27.47
N GLY A 905 -24.67 49.65 26.19
CA GLY A 905 -23.90 50.63 25.42
C GLY A 905 -22.38 50.46 25.29
N ASP A 906 -21.82 49.26 25.51
CA ASP A 906 -20.40 49.02 25.21
C ASP A 906 -20.18 48.99 23.69
N ALA A 907 -19.09 49.59 23.22
CA ALA A 907 -18.93 49.93 21.81
C ALA A 907 -18.86 48.67 20.93
N CYS A 908 -19.62 48.64 19.83
CA CYS A 908 -19.66 47.52 18.89
C CYS A 908 -18.24 47.25 18.35
N GLN A 909 -17.57 46.22 18.89
CA GLN A 909 -16.16 45.97 18.58
C GLN A 909 -16.07 45.33 17.19
N THR A 910 -15.69 46.13 16.20
CA THR A 910 -15.45 45.67 14.83
C THR A 910 -14.08 45.00 14.69
N ILE A 911 -14.03 43.91 13.92
CA ILE A 911 -12.80 43.17 13.60
C ILE A 911 -12.70 43.04 12.09
N GLN A 912 -11.60 43.54 11.51
CA GLN A 912 -11.30 43.30 10.10
C GLN A 912 -10.69 41.92 9.95
N VAL A 913 -11.26 41.12 9.05
CA VAL A 913 -10.84 39.74 8.77
C VAL A 913 -10.62 39.58 7.28
N ASN A 914 -9.48 38.98 6.93
CA ASN A 914 -9.06 38.73 5.57
C ASN A 914 -9.51 37.31 5.18
N VAL A 915 -10.48 37.21 4.26
CA VAL A 915 -10.95 35.94 3.68
C VAL A 915 -10.68 35.89 2.18
N LEU A 916 -10.80 34.73 1.57
CA LEU A 916 -10.71 34.52 0.13
C LEU A 916 -12.11 34.45 -0.47
N ASP A 917 -12.26 34.81 -1.75
CA ASP A 917 -13.52 34.59 -2.49
C ASP A 917 -13.88 33.09 -2.59
N CYS A 918 -12.88 32.22 -2.58
CA CYS A 918 -13.01 30.77 -2.56
C CYS A 918 -13.04 30.14 -1.15
N ASP A 919 -13.23 30.90 -0.06
CA ASP A 919 -13.48 30.31 1.27
C ASP A 919 -14.96 29.93 1.41
N THR A 920 -15.25 28.78 2.05
CA THR A 920 -16.62 28.45 2.49
C THR A 920 -17.07 29.36 3.65
N ILE A 921 -18.37 29.34 3.97
CA ILE A 921 -18.89 30.09 5.12
C ILE A 921 -18.35 29.49 6.44
N GLY A 922 -18.19 28.18 6.52
CA GLY A 922 -17.47 27.50 7.60
C GLY A 922 -16.03 28.01 7.77
N GLN A 923 -15.25 28.05 6.69
CA GLN A 923 -13.87 28.57 6.70
C GLN A 923 -13.80 30.06 7.07
N ALA A 924 -14.77 30.87 6.62
CA ALA A 924 -14.88 32.27 7.00
C ALA A 924 -15.16 32.44 8.51
N LYS A 925 -16.02 31.59 9.12
CA LYS A 925 -16.21 31.57 10.58
C LYS A 925 -14.90 31.25 11.31
N GLU A 926 -14.17 30.22 10.90
CA GLU A 926 -12.89 29.84 11.50
C GLU A 926 -11.86 30.97 11.44
N LYS A 927 -11.67 31.60 10.26
CA LYS A 927 -10.76 32.75 10.09
C LYS A 927 -11.16 33.93 10.98
N SER A 928 -12.46 34.14 11.21
CA SER A 928 -12.98 35.23 12.03
C SER A 928 -12.78 34.99 13.53
N LEU A 929 -13.00 33.77 13.99
CA LEU A 929 -12.70 33.36 15.36
C LEU A 929 -11.20 33.40 15.65
N GLN A 930 -10.37 33.00 14.69
CA GLN A 930 -8.92 33.14 14.80
C GLN A 930 -8.47 34.60 14.85
N ALA A 931 -9.07 35.49 14.04
CA ALA A 931 -8.79 36.92 14.07
C ALA A 931 -9.23 37.57 15.40
N PHE A 932 -10.38 37.16 15.96
CA PHE A 932 -10.80 37.56 17.30
C PHE A 932 -9.79 37.12 18.37
N LEU A 933 -9.37 35.84 18.35
CA LEU A 933 -8.38 35.31 19.27
C LEU A 933 -7.04 36.06 19.17
N ASN A 934 -6.58 36.35 17.96
CA ASN A 934 -5.33 37.10 17.72
C ASN A 934 -5.42 38.56 18.23
N LYS A 935 -6.58 39.22 18.05
CA LYS A 935 -6.77 40.63 18.44
C LYS A 935 -6.99 40.81 19.94
N ASN A 936 -7.75 39.90 20.57
CA ASN A 936 -8.23 40.04 21.94
C ASN A 936 -7.50 39.14 22.94
N GLY A 937 -6.78 38.10 22.50
CA GLY A 937 -6.00 37.20 23.36
C GLY A 937 -6.81 36.10 24.07
N PHE A 938 -8.12 36.00 23.82
CA PHE A 938 -9.02 34.98 24.36
C PHE A 938 -10.05 34.51 23.32
N LEU A 939 -10.68 33.35 23.57
CA LEU A 939 -11.67 32.74 22.68
C LEU A 939 -13.01 33.47 22.72
N TYR A 940 -13.76 33.46 21.61
CA TYR A 940 -15.07 34.12 21.49
C TYR A 940 -16.16 33.57 22.43
N GLY A 941 -15.97 32.38 23.02
CA GLY A 941 -16.88 31.79 23.99
C GLY A 941 -18.10 31.04 23.41
N LEU A 942 -18.20 30.91 22.08
CA LEU A 942 -19.18 30.07 21.39
C LEU A 942 -18.48 29.04 20.48
N GLN A 943 -19.12 27.90 20.26
CA GLN A 943 -18.67 26.91 19.27
C GLN A 943 -19.08 27.27 17.84
N LEU A 944 -18.43 26.67 16.83
CA LEU A 944 -18.62 26.99 15.40
C LEU A 944 -20.05 26.76 14.88
N ASP A 945 -20.76 25.82 15.48
CA ASP A 945 -22.16 25.46 15.22
C ASP A 945 -23.16 26.41 15.90
N GLU A 946 -22.80 26.95 17.07
CA GLU A 946 -23.57 28.00 17.76
C GLU A 946 -23.51 29.36 17.04
N ILE A 947 -22.59 29.54 16.08
CA ILE A 947 -22.33 30.80 15.38
C ILE A 947 -23.02 30.84 14.02
N GLY A 948 -23.90 31.83 13.83
CA GLY A 948 -24.42 32.25 12.53
C GLY A 948 -23.72 33.50 12.01
N LEU A 949 -23.61 33.63 10.69
CA LEU A 949 -23.12 34.82 9.99
C LEU A 949 -24.26 35.44 9.18
N GLU A 950 -24.43 36.75 9.27
CA GLU A 950 -25.47 37.51 8.58
C GLU A 950 -24.85 38.67 7.79
N LEU A 951 -25.11 38.73 6.48
CA LEU A 951 -24.71 39.85 5.64
C LEU A 951 -25.68 41.01 5.84
N VAL A 952 -25.14 42.18 6.17
CA VAL A 952 -25.93 43.41 6.39
C VAL A 952 -25.85 44.29 5.15
N SER A 953 -26.99 44.53 4.50
CA SER A 953 -27.15 45.50 3.41
C SER A 953 -28.22 46.54 3.78
N GLU A 954 -28.25 47.69 3.10
CA GLU A 954 -29.19 48.79 3.40
C GLU A 954 -30.67 48.40 3.22
N GLU A 955 -30.97 47.38 2.41
CA GLU A 955 -32.33 46.95 2.08
C GLU A 955 -32.72 45.55 2.60
N GLN A 956 -31.76 44.67 2.92
CA GLN A 956 -32.02 43.28 3.35
C GLN A 956 -30.93 42.73 4.30
N GLN A 957 -31.35 41.84 5.20
CA GLN A 957 -30.48 40.98 6.02
C GLN A 957 -30.55 39.53 5.49
N ARG A 958 -29.41 38.85 5.36
CA ARG A 958 -29.34 37.47 4.83
C ARG A 958 -28.38 36.59 5.66
N GLU A 959 -28.88 35.50 6.24
CA GLU A 959 -28.04 34.45 6.84
C GLU A 959 -27.19 33.77 5.74
N LEU A 960 -25.90 33.60 6.02
CA LEU A 960 -24.95 32.90 5.17
C LEU A 960 -24.79 31.45 5.64
N LEU A 961 -24.91 30.50 4.73
CA LEU A 961 -24.83 29.06 5.01
C LEU A 961 -23.95 28.37 3.96
N ASP A 962 -23.21 27.33 4.37
CA ASP A 962 -22.44 26.49 3.44
C ASP A 962 -23.33 25.78 2.41
N ILE A 963 -24.60 25.54 2.74
CA ILE A 963 -25.65 25.06 1.83
C ILE A 963 -26.94 25.83 2.14
N ASP A 964 -27.50 26.50 1.13
CA ASP A 964 -28.83 27.09 1.12
C ASP A 964 -29.61 26.77 -0.17
N GLY A 965 -30.82 27.32 -0.33
CA GLY A 965 -31.64 27.13 -1.54
C GLY A 965 -31.06 27.76 -2.82
N SER A 966 -29.91 28.44 -2.76
CA SER A 966 -29.19 29.00 -3.91
C SER A 966 -27.92 28.21 -4.29
N SER A 967 -27.59 27.14 -3.58
CA SER A 967 -26.38 26.34 -3.81
C SER A 967 -26.35 25.74 -5.23
N GLU A 968 -25.17 25.75 -5.86
CA GLU A 968 -24.97 25.16 -7.19
C GLU A 968 -25.04 23.63 -7.10
N VAL A 969 -25.92 23.01 -7.91
CA VAL A 969 -26.07 21.54 -8.02
C VAL A 969 -25.53 21.12 -9.39
N MET A 970 -24.59 20.19 -9.40
CA MET A 970 -23.94 19.68 -10.60
C MET A 970 -24.80 18.63 -11.32
N GLU A 971 -24.45 18.28 -12.57
CA GLU A 971 -25.22 17.33 -13.41
C GLU A 971 -25.43 15.96 -12.73
N ASP A 972 -24.47 15.51 -11.92
CA ASP A 972 -24.51 14.23 -11.18
C ASP A 972 -25.18 14.31 -9.80
N GLY A 973 -25.82 15.44 -9.47
CA GLY A 973 -26.55 15.66 -8.20
C GLY A 973 -25.67 16.12 -7.02
N ILE A 974 -24.35 16.19 -7.20
CA ILE A 974 -23.39 16.69 -6.22
C ILE A 974 -23.64 18.18 -5.97
N ARG A 975 -23.74 18.59 -4.70
CA ARG A 975 -23.91 19.99 -4.30
C ARG A 975 -22.56 20.63 -4.04
N LYS A 976 -22.36 21.83 -4.57
CA LYS A 976 -21.17 22.63 -4.29
C LYS A 976 -21.41 23.48 -3.05
N LEU A 977 -20.43 23.52 -2.14
CA LEU A 977 -20.48 24.38 -0.97
C LEU A 977 -20.48 25.86 -1.38
N ASN A 978 -21.35 26.64 -0.76
CA ASN A 978 -21.41 28.08 -0.92
C ASN A 978 -20.13 28.74 -0.37
N THR A 979 -19.62 29.72 -1.11
CA THR A 979 -18.40 30.47 -0.78
C THR A 979 -18.68 31.95 -0.60
N ILE A 980 -17.71 32.71 -0.09
CA ILE A 980 -17.77 34.18 -0.04
C ILE A 980 -18.03 34.78 -1.44
N GLY A 981 -17.45 34.19 -2.49
CA GLY A 981 -17.67 34.55 -3.89
C GLY A 981 -19.06 34.18 -4.43
N HIS A 982 -19.67 33.08 -3.95
CA HIS A 982 -21.04 32.69 -4.31
C HIS A 982 -22.08 33.73 -3.92
N TYR A 983 -21.88 34.38 -2.77
CA TYR A 983 -22.74 35.46 -2.29
C TYR A 983 -22.34 36.86 -2.82
N GLU A 984 -21.38 36.94 -3.75
CA GLU A 984 -20.86 38.19 -4.35
C GLU A 984 -20.42 39.25 -3.32
N ILE A 985 -19.90 38.79 -2.16
CA ILE A 985 -19.57 39.68 -1.04
C ILE A 985 -18.45 40.65 -1.42
N SER A 986 -18.76 41.94 -1.33
CA SER A 986 -17.84 43.02 -1.71
C SER A 986 -16.77 43.29 -0.65
N ASN A 987 -15.61 43.77 -1.10
CA ASN A 987 -14.52 44.16 -0.20
C ASN A 987 -14.95 45.33 0.71
N GLY A 988 -14.83 45.17 2.02
CA GLY A 988 -15.31 46.10 3.05
C GLY A 988 -16.74 45.83 3.55
N ALA A 989 -17.39 44.74 3.14
CA ALA A 989 -18.73 44.39 3.62
C ALA A 989 -18.76 44.11 5.13
N THR A 990 -19.88 44.46 5.77
CA THR A 990 -20.14 44.15 7.19
C THR A 990 -20.90 42.84 7.32
N ILE A 991 -20.32 41.90 8.07
CA ILE A 991 -20.97 40.65 8.47
C ILE A 991 -21.18 40.67 9.99
N LYS A 992 -22.42 40.47 10.39
CA LYS A 992 -22.82 40.39 11.78
C LYS A 992 -22.75 38.96 12.29
N VAL A 993 -22.20 38.76 13.48
CA VAL A 993 -22.20 37.47 14.17
C VAL A 993 -23.45 37.38 15.04
N PHE A 994 -24.18 36.26 14.99
CA PHE A 994 -25.32 36.00 15.86
C PHE A 994 -25.29 34.58 16.45
N LYS A 995 -25.96 34.38 17.58
CA LYS A 995 -26.07 33.06 18.24
C LYS A 995 -27.24 32.28 17.66
N LYS A 996 -26.96 31.12 17.06
CA LYS A 996 -27.96 30.20 16.50
C LYS A 996 -28.67 29.45 17.64
N LYS A 997 -29.98 29.20 17.49
CA LYS A 997 -30.72 28.33 18.42
C LYS A 997 -30.35 26.88 18.12
N VAL A 998 -29.71 26.21 19.09
CA VAL A 998 -29.22 24.83 18.94
C VAL A 998 -30.39 23.87 18.66
N THR A 999 -30.45 23.38 17.43
CA THR A 999 -31.17 22.16 17.05
C THR A 999 -30.20 20.98 17.02
N THR A 1000 -30.68 19.78 17.33
CA THR A 1000 -29.84 18.62 17.66
C THR A 1000 -28.86 18.20 16.56
N ARG A 1001 -27.58 18.42 16.86
CA ARG A 1001 -26.39 17.62 16.51
C ARG A 1001 -26.24 17.18 15.04
N SER A 1002 -25.41 17.92 14.32
CA SER A 1002 -24.53 17.38 13.28
C SER A 1002 -23.13 17.98 13.48
N ASP A 1003 -22.16 17.15 13.87
CA ASP A 1003 -20.80 17.39 13.39
C ASP A 1003 -20.91 17.49 11.86
N MET A 1004 -20.31 18.52 11.24
CA MET A 1004 -20.38 18.69 9.78
C MET A 1004 -19.43 17.73 9.06
N ASP A 1005 -19.70 16.43 9.17
CA ASP A 1005 -19.28 15.45 8.18
C ASP A 1005 -20.05 15.75 6.89
N TYR A 1006 -19.43 16.53 6.00
CA TYR A 1006 -19.92 16.68 4.63
C TYR A 1006 -19.91 15.30 3.97
N SER A 1007 -21.08 14.80 3.59
CA SER A 1007 -21.21 13.52 2.87
C SER A 1007 -20.56 13.59 1.48
N ASP A 1008 -20.30 12.43 0.87
CA ASP A 1008 -19.78 12.29 -0.52
C ASP A 1008 -20.66 12.98 -1.59
N GLU A 1009 -21.85 13.48 -1.21
CA GLU A 1009 -22.75 14.30 -2.03
C GLU A 1009 -22.31 15.77 -2.17
N HIS A 1010 -21.20 16.19 -1.54
CA HIS A 1010 -20.74 17.58 -1.49
C HIS A 1010 -19.34 17.79 -2.10
N CYS A 1011 -19.12 18.93 -2.76
CA CYS A 1011 -17.81 19.35 -3.26
C CYS A 1011 -17.49 20.81 -2.94
N HIS A 1012 -16.20 21.19 -2.96
CA HIS A 1012 -15.78 22.58 -2.77
C HIS A 1012 -14.93 23.09 -3.95
N LEU A 1013 -13.61 22.92 -3.89
CA LEU A 1013 -12.65 23.39 -4.90
C LEU A 1013 -12.19 22.26 -5.82
N ILE A 1014 -12.17 21.03 -5.31
CA ILE A 1014 -11.96 19.81 -6.11
C ILE A 1014 -13.34 19.24 -6.49
N LEU A 1015 -13.56 19.14 -7.80
CA LEU A 1015 -14.76 18.47 -8.34
C LEU A 1015 -14.53 16.95 -8.31
N PRO A 1016 -15.51 16.13 -7.85
CA PRO A 1016 -15.43 14.67 -7.82
C PRO A 1016 -15.47 14.02 -9.22
N ASP A 1017 -14.48 14.36 -10.06
CA ASP A 1017 -14.24 13.78 -11.38
C ASP A 1017 -12.94 14.29 -12.06
N SER A 1018 -12.23 15.27 -11.47
CA SER A 1018 -11.08 15.93 -12.10
C SER A 1018 -9.88 15.01 -12.38
N GLU A 1019 -9.75 13.91 -11.62
CA GLU A 1019 -8.72 12.88 -11.83
C GLU A 1019 -9.24 11.68 -12.66
N ALA A 1020 -10.56 11.53 -12.84
CA ALA A 1020 -11.18 10.40 -13.54
C ALA A 1020 -11.50 10.71 -15.02
N ASN A 1021 -11.81 11.96 -15.37
CA ASN A 1021 -12.36 12.30 -16.68
C ASN A 1021 -11.31 12.51 -17.79
N LYS A 1022 -10.73 11.39 -18.26
CA LYS A 1022 -10.09 11.28 -19.58
C LYS A 1022 -10.53 10.00 -20.30
N ASP A 1023 -11.79 9.88 -20.73
CA ASP A 1023 -12.21 9.11 -21.93
C ASP A 1023 -13.75 9.06 -22.20
N VAL A 1024 -14.44 10.18 -22.37
CA VAL A 1024 -15.73 10.19 -23.11
C VAL A 1024 -15.85 11.39 -24.05
N LYS A 1025 -16.23 11.14 -25.31
CA LYS A 1025 -16.66 12.18 -26.24
C LYS A 1025 -18.19 12.28 -26.26
N GLY A 1026 -18.70 13.44 -25.85
CA GLY A 1026 -19.71 14.14 -26.65
C GLY A 1026 -21.12 14.26 -26.09
N ALA A 1027 -21.34 15.27 -25.25
CA ALA A 1027 -22.49 16.17 -25.36
C ALA A 1027 -22.21 17.54 -24.72
N GLY A 1028 -22.81 18.60 -25.27
CA GLY A 1028 -23.23 19.77 -24.47
C GLY A 1028 -22.19 20.84 -24.08
N HIS A 1029 -21.26 20.54 -23.17
CA HIS A 1029 -20.64 21.59 -22.36
C HIS A 1029 -19.40 22.27 -22.98
N LYS A 1030 -19.56 23.54 -23.37
CA LYS A 1030 -18.47 24.47 -23.70
C LYS A 1030 -17.79 25.02 -22.44
N GLY A 1031 -17.26 24.13 -21.59
CA GLY A 1031 -16.39 24.49 -20.47
C GLY A 1031 -14.91 24.36 -20.85
N LYS A 1032 -14.11 25.41 -20.65
CA LYS A 1032 -12.65 25.36 -20.89
C LYS A 1032 -11.96 24.65 -19.71
N GLN A 1033 -11.69 23.35 -19.79
CA GLN A 1033 -10.70 22.74 -18.88
C GLN A 1033 -9.32 23.33 -19.21
N LYS A 1034 -8.78 24.15 -18.30
CA LYS A 1034 -7.39 24.66 -18.38
C LYS A 1034 -6.42 23.51 -18.11
N PHE A 1035 -5.38 23.39 -18.94
CA PHE A 1035 -4.32 22.38 -18.79
C PHE A 1035 -3.38 22.79 -17.65
N LYS A 1036 -3.34 22.02 -16.55
CA LYS A 1036 -2.50 22.28 -15.36
C LYS A 1036 -1.63 21.07 -15.03
N VAL A 1037 -0.45 21.34 -14.46
CA VAL A 1037 0.60 20.35 -14.18
C VAL A 1037 1.02 20.47 -12.71
N LYS A 1038 1.01 19.36 -11.95
CA LYS A 1038 1.27 19.36 -10.49
C LYS A 1038 2.63 19.98 -10.15
N GLU A 1039 3.64 19.69 -10.97
CA GLU A 1039 5.02 20.13 -10.80
C GLU A 1039 5.20 21.66 -10.82
N MET A 1040 4.29 22.41 -11.45
CA MET A 1040 4.32 23.89 -11.44
C MET A 1040 4.11 24.45 -10.03
N TYR A 1041 3.31 23.75 -9.20
CA TYR A 1041 2.96 24.15 -7.84
C TYR A 1041 3.97 23.67 -6.79
N LEU A 1042 5.03 22.93 -7.14
CA LEU A 1042 6.11 22.58 -6.20
C LEU A 1042 6.84 23.82 -5.65
N THR A 1043 6.80 24.94 -6.40
CA THR A 1043 7.24 26.26 -5.95
C THR A 1043 6.51 26.72 -4.68
N LYS A 1044 5.24 26.33 -4.49
CA LYS A 1044 4.45 26.62 -3.29
C LYS A 1044 4.91 25.83 -2.06
N LEU A 1045 5.44 24.62 -2.23
CA LEU A 1045 6.09 23.88 -1.13
C LEU A 1045 7.35 24.63 -0.64
N LEU A 1046 8.17 25.10 -1.59
CA LEU A 1046 9.36 25.89 -1.27
C LEU A 1046 9.00 27.23 -0.62
N SER A 1047 7.98 27.91 -1.13
CA SER A 1047 7.42 29.15 -0.58
C SER A 1047 6.97 28.95 0.87
N THR A 1048 6.19 27.90 1.15
CA THR A 1048 5.78 27.54 2.51
C THR A 1048 6.97 27.17 3.41
N LYS A 1049 8.00 26.47 2.90
CA LYS A 1049 9.21 26.17 3.70
C LYS A 1049 9.95 27.43 4.08
N VAL A 1050 10.20 28.34 3.13
CA VAL A 1050 10.89 29.61 3.36
C VAL A 1050 10.13 30.44 4.39
N ALA A 1051 8.81 30.58 4.22
CA ALA A 1051 7.92 31.32 5.12
C ALA A 1051 8.02 30.91 6.60
N ILE A 1052 8.13 29.60 6.90
CA ILE A 1052 8.20 29.10 8.28
C ILE A 1052 9.62 28.82 8.78
N HIS A 1053 10.64 29.00 7.95
CA HIS A 1053 11.97 28.42 8.16
C HIS A 1053 12.64 28.90 9.45
N SER A 1054 12.55 30.20 9.75
CA SER A 1054 13.11 30.83 10.95
C SER A 1054 12.50 30.26 12.23
N VAL A 1055 11.20 29.96 12.21
CA VAL A 1055 10.49 29.35 13.34
C VAL A 1055 10.89 27.89 13.54
N VAL A 1056 11.06 27.14 12.44
CA VAL A 1056 11.62 25.77 12.49
C VAL A 1056 13.03 25.77 13.08
N GLU A 1057 13.90 26.71 12.69
CA GLU A 1057 15.23 26.85 13.27
C GLU A 1057 15.19 27.25 14.76
N LYS A 1058 14.31 28.20 15.16
CA LYS A 1058 14.13 28.60 16.57
C LYS A 1058 13.75 27.38 17.43
N LEU A 1059 12.84 26.53 16.95
CA LEU A 1059 12.43 25.30 17.63
C LEU A 1059 13.52 24.23 17.66
N PHE A 1060 14.21 23.98 16.54
CA PHE A 1060 15.27 22.97 16.50
C PHE A 1060 16.43 23.36 17.43
N ARG A 1061 16.86 24.62 17.38
CA ARG A 1061 17.91 25.14 18.27
C ARG A 1061 17.48 25.23 19.73
N SER A 1062 16.20 25.44 20.06
CA SER A 1062 15.77 25.36 21.47
C SER A 1062 15.87 23.93 22.02
N ILE A 1063 15.64 22.90 21.19
CA ILE A 1063 15.79 21.49 21.58
C ILE A 1063 17.26 21.08 21.81
N TRP A 1064 18.19 21.51 20.94
CA TRP A 1064 19.61 21.11 21.00
C TRP A 1064 20.58 22.23 21.41
N SER A 1065 20.11 23.22 22.17
CA SER A 1065 20.99 24.20 22.86
C SER A 1065 21.14 23.86 24.34
N LEU A 1066 22.14 24.50 24.98
CA LEU A 1066 22.41 24.39 26.41
C LEU A 1066 22.31 25.78 27.06
N PRO A 1067 21.11 26.23 27.46
CA PRO A 1067 20.94 27.51 28.14
C PRO A 1067 21.87 27.60 29.36
N ASN A 1068 22.65 28.69 29.45
CA ASN A 1068 23.63 28.91 30.52
C ASN A 1068 24.66 27.77 30.70
N ASN A 1069 24.99 27.04 29.62
CA ASN A 1069 25.83 25.82 29.64
C ASN A 1069 25.31 24.72 30.58
N LYS A 1070 23.99 24.63 30.78
CA LYS A 1070 23.34 23.56 31.54
C LYS A 1070 22.48 22.69 30.61
N ALA A 1071 22.58 21.38 30.79
CA ALA A 1071 21.66 20.41 30.19
C ALA A 1071 20.55 20.04 31.20
N PRO A 1072 19.34 19.69 30.76
CA PRO A 1072 18.32 19.09 31.63
C PRO A 1072 18.88 17.84 32.33
N VAL A 1073 18.64 17.73 33.64
CA VAL A 1073 19.22 16.69 34.53
C VAL A 1073 19.01 15.29 33.95
N ALA A 1074 17.79 14.96 33.51
CA ALA A 1074 17.47 13.67 32.91
C ALA A 1074 18.24 13.36 31.60
N ILE A 1075 18.50 14.37 30.76
CA ILE A 1075 19.28 14.18 29.52
C ILE A 1075 20.74 13.89 29.88
N LYS A 1076 21.36 14.72 30.73
CA LYS A 1076 22.75 14.51 31.17
C LYS A 1076 22.91 13.16 31.87
N TYR A 1077 22.02 12.85 32.83
CA TYR A 1077 22.04 11.58 33.57
C TYR A 1077 21.94 10.36 32.65
N PHE A 1078 20.93 10.33 31.76
CA PHE A 1078 20.75 9.19 30.88
C PHE A 1078 21.86 9.09 29.81
N PHE A 1079 22.43 10.21 29.37
CA PHE A 1079 23.54 10.21 28.41
C PHE A 1079 24.85 9.74 29.06
N ASP A 1080 25.16 10.16 30.28
CA ASP A 1080 26.29 9.66 31.07
C ASP A 1080 26.12 8.16 31.39
N PHE A 1081 24.89 7.73 31.67
CA PHE A 1081 24.55 6.30 31.81
C PHE A 1081 24.88 5.52 30.53
N LEU A 1082 24.45 5.99 29.35
CA LEU A 1082 24.75 5.35 28.07
C LEU A 1082 26.27 5.32 27.80
N ASP A 1083 26.99 6.39 28.12
CA ASP A 1083 28.45 6.46 27.98
C ASP A 1083 29.14 5.44 28.90
N ALA A 1084 28.75 5.37 30.17
CA ALA A 1084 29.25 4.39 31.13
C ALA A 1084 28.92 2.92 30.74
N GLN A 1085 27.76 2.67 30.12
CA GLN A 1085 27.44 1.34 29.57
C GLN A 1085 28.31 1.00 28.34
N ALA A 1086 28.62 1.98 27.50
CA ALA A 1086 29.53 1.80 26.37
C ALA A 1086 30.97 1.50 26.85
N GLU A 1087 31.47 2.24 27.84
CA GLU A 1087 32.79 2.02 28.45
C GLU A 1087 32.88 0.65 29.15
N SER A 1088 31.88 0.30 29.97
CA SER A 1088 31.79 -1.00 30.65
C SER A 1088 31.82 -2.17 29.67
N LYS A 1089 31.13 -2.05 28.53
CA LYS A 1089 31.13 -3.03 27.43
C LYS A 1089 32.32 -2.87 26.46
N LYS A 1090 33.27 -1.97 26.74
CA LYS A 1090 34.48 -1.69 25.93
C LYS A 1090 34.17 -1.31 24.48
N ILE A 1091 33.08 -0.59 24.26
CA ILE A 1091 32.67 -0.09 22.95
C ILE A 1091 33.49 1.16 22.63
N THR A 1092 34.32 1.08 21.59
CA THR A 1092 35.25 2.15 21.18
C THR A 1092 34.76 2.97 19.99
N ASP A 1093 33.65 2.57 19.34
CA ASP A 1093 33.05 3.31 18.23
C ASP A 1093 32.09 4.40 18.78
N PRO A 1094 32.35 5.70 18.52
CA PRO A 1094 31.49 6.79 18.99
C PRO A 1094 30.11 6.82 18.30
N ASP A 1095 29.96 6.22 17.13
CA ASP A 1095 28.66 6.15 16.43
C ASP A 1095 27.61 5.41 17.26
N VAL A 1096 28.03 4.44 18.08
CA VAL A 1096 27.13 3.60 18.88
C VAL A 1096 26.42 4.45 19.91
N VAL A 1097 27.22 5.21 20.64
CA VAL A 1097 26.78 6.15 21.66
C VAL A 1097 25.89 7.21 21.04
N HIS A 1098 26.26 7.78 19.89
CA HIS A 1098 25.42 8.70 19.13
C HIS A 1098 24.07 8.09 18.77
N ILE A 1099 24.05 6.86 18.26
CA ILE A 1099 22.82 6.16 17.86
C ILE A 1099 21.98 5.78 19.07
N TRP A 1100 22.58 5.37 20.20
CA TRP A 1100 21.86 5.12 21.45
C TRP A 1100 21.19 6.40 21.97
N LYS A 1101 21.93 7.52 21.98
CA LYS A 1101 21.41 8.85 22.37
C LYS A 1101 20.30 9.34 21.42
N THR A 1102 20.40 9.04 20.13
CA THR A 1102 19.38 9.34 19.10
C THR A 1102 18.12 8.47 19.27
N ASN A 1103 18.29 7.18 19.52
CA ASN A 1103 17.21 6.22 19.68
C ASN A 1103 16.49 6.34 21.04
N SER A 1104 17.17 6.85 22.07
CA SER A 1104 16.59 7.00 23.41
C SER A 1104 15.76 8.27 23.59
N LEU A 1105 16.20 9.40 23.01
CA LEU A 1105 15.61 10.71 23.25
C LEU A 1105 14.95 11.33 22.00
N PRO A 1106 15.66 11.77 20.92
CA PRO A 1106 15.04 12.32 19.72
C PRO A 1106 13.93 11.45 19.12
N LEU A 1107 14.20 10.17 18.89
CA LEU A 1107 13.28 9.25 18.23
C LEU A 1107 12.01 8.95 19.06
N ARG A 1108 12.14 8.88 20.38
CA ARG A 1108 11.07 8.40 21.29
C ARG A 1108 10.26 9.52 21.91
N PHE A 1109 10.92 10.61 22.27
CA PHE A 1109 10.29 11.77 22.89
C PHE A 1109 10.04 12.88 21.87
N TRP A 1110 11.10 13.49 21.33
CA TRP A 1110 10.95 14.71 20.51
C TRP A 1110 10.13 14.50 19.24
N VAL A 1111 10.34 13.42 18.47
CA VAL A 1111 9.51 13.11 17.29
C VAL A 1111 8.04 12.92 17.67
N ASN A 1112 7.77 12.25 18.79
CA ASN A 1112 6.40 12.00 19.24
C ASN A 1112 5.69 13.29 19.62
N ILE A 1113 6.39 14.22 20.30
CA ILE A 1113 5.88 15.56 20.62
C ILE A 1113 5.70 16.41 19.36
N LEU A 1114 6.73 16.52 18.50
CA LEU A 1114 6.70 17.32 17.27
C LEU A 1114 5.57 16.90 16.32
N LYS A 1115 5.28 15.60 16.21
CA LYS A 1115 4.15 15.10 15.43
C LYS A 1115 2.80 15.31 16.11
N ASN A 1116 2.74 15.43 17.44
CA ASN A 1116 1.50 15.47 18.20
C ASN A 1116 1.44 16.70 19.13
N PRO A 1117 1.31 17.92 18.56
CA PRO A 1117 1.20 19.14 19.36
C PRO A 1117 -0.02 19.14 20.30
N GLN A 1118 -1.07 18.39 19.97
CA GLN A 1118 -2.23 18.17 20.84
C GLN A 1118 -1.90 17.35 22.11
N PHE A 1119 -0.68 16.83 22.28
CA PHE A 1119 -0.24 16.29 23.56
C PHE A 1119 0.23 17.39 24.52
N VAL A 1120 0.61 18.57 24.01
CA VAL A 1120 1.19 19.67 24.78
C VAL A 1120 0.24 20.85 24.91
N PHE A 1121 -0.56 21.11 23.86
CA PHE A 1121 -1.46 22.24 23.77
C PHE A 1121 -2.92 21.80 23.59
N ASP A 1122 -3.85 22.61 24.09
CA ASP A 1122 -5.27 22.42 23.80
C ASP A 1122 -5.62 22.94 22.41
N ILE A 1123 -5.31 22.14 21.38
CA ILE A 1123 -5.55 22.46 19.97
C ILE A 1123 -6.14 21.27 19.21
N LYS A 1124 -7.02 21.55 18.24
CA LYS A 1124 -7.50 20.55 17.27
C LYS A 1124 -6.45 20.36 16.17
N LYS A 1125 -5.85 19.16 16.10
CA LYS A 1125 -4.92 18.77 15.03
C LYS A 1125 -5.72 18.29 13.80
N THR A 1126 -5.50 18.91 12.65
CA THR A 1126 -6.08 18.47 11.35
C THR A 1126 -5.14 17.50 10.63
N SER A 1127 -5.69 16.70 9.71
CA SER A 1127 -4.90 15.75 8.89
C SER A 1127 -3.86 16.46 8.02
N HIS A 1128 -4.18 17.64 7.52
CA HIS A 1128 -3.24 18.50 6.77
C HIS A 1128 -2.03 18.94 7.62
N ILE A 1129 -2.29 19.36 8.86
CA ILE A 1129 -1.24 19.74 9.82
C ILE A 1129 -0.39 18.51 10.20
N ASP A 1130 -0.95 17.32 10.36
CA ASP A 1130 -0.17 16.08 10.54
C ASP A 1130 0.78 15.80 9.36
N GLY A 1131 0.29 15.98 8.14
CA GLY A 1131 1.07 15.86 6.92
C GLY A 1131 2.27 16.79 6.88
N CYS A 1132 2.11 18.04 7.33
CA CYS A 1132 3.17 19.04 7.40
C CYS A 1132 4.15 18.79 8.57
N LEU A 1133 3.64 18.52 9.77
CA LEU A 1133 4.49 18.23 10.94
C LEU A 1133 5.29 16.93 10.76
N SER A 1134 4.78 15.96 10.00
CA SER A 1134 5.52 14.76 9.61
C SER A 1134 6.73 15.07 8.73
N VAL A 1135 6.65 16.09 7.85
CA VAL A 1135 7.80 16.56 7.05
C VAL A 1135 8.86 17.20 7.95
N ILE A 1136 8.44 18.06 8.88
CA ILE A 1136 9.35 18.72 9.84
C ILE A 1136 10.00 17.70 10.79
N ALA A 1137 9.25 16.73 11.31
CA ALA A 1137 9.77 15.66 12.17
C ALA A 1137 10.75 14.73 11.41
N GLN A 1138 10.55 14.51 10.11
CA GLN A 1138 11.52 13.79 9.29
C GLN A 1138 12.81 14.59 9.09
N ALA A 1139 12.72 15.90 8.84
CA ALA A 1139 13.89 16.77 8.75
C ALA A 1139 14.66 16.82 10.10
N PHE A 1140 13.94 16.90 11.22
CA PHE A 1140 14.51 16.79 12.56
C PHE A 1140 15.29 15.48 12.74
N MET A 1141 14.71 14.32 12.42
CA MET A 1141 15.43 13.04 12.52
C MET A 1141 16.59 12.88 11.54
N ASP A 1142 16.50 13.45 10.34
CA ASP A 1142 17.59 13.45 9.38
C ASP A 1142 18.80 14.27 9.89
N ALA A 1143 18.59 15.27 10.77
CA ALA A 1143 19.67 16.00 11.46
C ALA A 1143 20.42 15.16 12.52
N PHE A 1144 19.78 14.17 13.14
CA PHE A 1144 20.46 13.21 14.04
C PHE A 1144 21.09 12.02 13.29
N SER A 1145 20.88 11.89 11.98
CA SER A 1145 21.40 10.78 11.20
C SER A 1145 22.90 10.90 10.92
N LEU A 1146 23.65 9.83 11.19
CA LEU A 1146 25.07 9.74 10.80
C LEU A 1146 25.27 9.45 9.30
N ALA A 1147 24.23 9.01 8.58
CA ALA A 1147 24.34 8.67 7.15
C ALA A 1147 24.28 9.92 6.25
N GLU A 1148 25.23 10.06 5.32
CA GLU A 1148 25.22 11.13 4.31
C GLU A 1148 23.99 11.01 3.39
N GLN A 1149 23.36 12.15 3.06
CA GLN A 1149 22.20 12.18 2.17
C GLN A 1149 22.64 12.16 0.70
N THR A 1150 22.51 11.01 0.03
CA THR A 1150 22.62 10.94 -1.44
C THR A 1150 21.31 11.40 -2.08
N LEU A 1151 21.27 12.64 -2.56
CA LEU A 1151 20.08 13.23 -3.18
C LEU A 1151 20.08 13.01 -4.69
N GLY A 1152 18.96 12.53 -5.24
CA GLY A 1152 18.77 12.28 -6.67
C GLY A 1152 17.34 12.59 -7.10
N LYS A 1153 17.03 12.45 -8.39
CA LYS A 1153 15.70 12.78 -8.95
C LYS A 1153 14.53 11.94 -8.39
N GLU A 1154 14.83 10.79 -7.77
CA GLU A 1154 13.85 9.91 -7.13
C GLU A 1154 13.84 10.06 -5.60
N ALA A 1155 14.56 11.03 -5.03
CA ALA A 1155 14.46 11.34 -3.61
C ALA A 1155 13.08 11.96 -3.31
N PRO A 1156 12.42 11.57 -2.21
CA PRO A 1156 11.08 12.07 -1.90
C PRO A 1156 11.12 13.58 -1.59
N THR A 1157 10.09 14.29 -2.01
CA THR A 1157 10.02 15.77 -2.01
C THR A 1157 10.25 16.37 -0.62
N ASN A 1158 9.83 15.69 0.45
CA ASN A 1158 10.08 16.11 1.83
C ASN A 1158 11.59 16.17 2.20
N LYS A 1159 12.41 15.26 1.65
CA LYS A 1159 13.88 15.29 1.83
C LYS A 1159 14.55 16.33 0.94
N LEU A 1160 14.03 16.54 -0.28
CA LEU A 1160 14.50 17.60 -1.17
C LEU A 1160 14.27 19.00 -0.57
N LEU A 1161 13.18 19.19 0.18
CA LEU A 1161 12.75 20.48 0.73
C LEU A 1161 13.69 21.03 1.82
N TYR A 1162 14.32 20.15 2.62
CA TYR A 1162 15.27 20.51 3.70
C TYR A 1162 16.72 20.10 3.40
N ALA A 1163 16.98 19.50 2.23
CA ALA A 1163 18.27 18.97 1.79
C ALA A 1163 19.49 19.86 2.07
N LYS A 1164 19.35 21.18 1.93
CA LYS A 1164 20.44 22.14 2.12
C LYS A 1164 20.73 22.47 3.59
N ASP A 1165 19.75 22.26 4.47
CA ASP A 1165 19.82 22.66 5.88
C ASP A 1165 20.33 21.51 6.75
N ILE A 1166 19.99 20.26 6.40
CA ILE A 1166 20.38 19.04 7.14
C ILE A 1166 21.89 18.95 7.45
N PRO A 1167 22.83 19.25 6.53
CA PRO A 1167 24.27 19.19 6.83
C PRO A 1167 24.68 20.15 7.96
N HIS A 1168 24.06 21.34 8.04
CA HIS A 1168 24.33 22.31 9.09
C HIS A 1168 23.79 21.83 10.44
N TYR A 1169 22.54 21.36 10.47
CA TYR A 1169 21.94 20.81 11.70
C TYR A 1169 22.69 19.58 12.24
N LYS A 1170 23.29 18.74 11.38
CA LYS A 1170 24.13 17.61 11.81
C LYS A 1170 25.36 18.05 12.60
N GLU A 1171 26.00 19.16 12.22
CA GLU A 1171 27.14 19.69 12.98
C GLU A 1171 26.68 20.33 14.29
N GLU A 1172 25.53 21.02 14.32
CA GLU A 1172 24.93 21.51 15.57
C GLU A 1172 24.61 20.35 16.55
N VAL A 1173 24.01 19.25 16.05
CA VAL A 1173 23.70 18.05 16.85
C VAL A 1173 24.96 17.35 17.38
N LYS A 1174 26.01 17.21 16.56
CA LYS A 1174 27.30 16.68 17.01
C LYS A 1174 27.92 17.56 18.10
N ALA A 1175 27.85 18.88 17.93
CA ALA A 1175 28.33 19.84 18.93
C ALA A 1175 27.53 19.75 20.24
N TYR A 1176 26.21 19.59 20.17
CA TYR A 1176 25.33 19.39 21.33
C TYR A 1176 25.65 18.11 22.12
N TYR A 1177 25.77 16.96 21.45
CA TYR A 1177 26.15 15.70 22.11
C TYR A 1177 27.56 15.74 22.71
N LYS A 1178 28.50 16.38 22.02
CA LYS A 1178 29.84 16.65 22.57
C LYS A 1178 29.74 17.53 23.82
N ALA A 1179 29.02 18.64 23.75
CA ALA A 1179 28.90 19.58 24.87
C ALA A 1179 28.28 18.93 26.11
N ILE A 1180 27.23 18.10 25.97
CA ILE A 1180 26.64 17.35 27.11
C ILE A 1180 27.65 16.38 27.73
N ARG A 1181 28.42 15.65 26.92
CA ARG A 1181 29.44 14.73 27.43
C ARG A 1181 30.56 15.48 28.15
N ASP A 1182 30.96 16.63 27.61
CA ASP A 1182 32.04 17.46 28.15
C ASP A 1182 31.59 18.26 29.42
N LEU A 1183 30.30 18.21 29.82
CA LEU A 1183 29.82 18.72 31.13
C LEU A 1183 30.28 17.82 32.30
N PRO A 1184 30.45 18.38 33.52
CA PRO A 1184 30.70 17.59 34.73
C PRO A 1184 29.66 16.47 34.94
N PRO A 1185 30.06 15.29 35.44
CA PRO A 1185 29.12 14.22 35.77
C PRO A 1185 28.26 14.64 36.97
N LEU A 1186 26.98 14.26 36.94
CA LEU A 1186 26.06 14.52 38.04
C LEU A 1186 26.34 13.59 39.22
N THR A 1187 26.24 14.11 40.45
CA THR A 1187 26.28 13.28 41.65
C THR A 1187 24.95 12.55 41.86
N THR A 1188 24.99 11.39 42.51
CA THR A 1188 23.77 10.63 42.85
C THR A 1188 22.78 11.47 43.65
N SER A 1189 23.26 12.33 44.56
CA SER A 1189 22.42 13.20 45.37
C SER A 1189 21.66 14.24 44.54
N GLU A 1190 22.29 14.85 43.53
CA GLU A 1190 21.61 15.82 42.65
C GLU A 1190 20.51 15.16 41.81
N VAL A 1191 20.74 13.93 41.36
CA VAL A 1191 19.77 13.15 40.58
C VAL A 1191 18.61 12.69 41.45
N GLU A 1192 18.89 12.16 42.65
CA GLU A 1192 17.87 11.77 43.62
C GLU A 1192 17.04 12.96 44.11
N GLU A 1193 17.66 14.13 44.32
CA GLU A 1193 16.96 15.36 44.65
C GLU A 1193 16.02 15.77 43.52
N PHE A 1194 16.50 15.87 42.27
CA PHE A 1194 15.68 16.21 41.10
C PHE A 1194 14.49 15.24 40.93
N LEU A 1195 14.72 13.93 40.98
CA LEU A 1195 13.66 12.92 40.84
C LEU A 1195 12.67 12.98 42.01
N THR A 1196 13.12 13.31 43.22
CA THR A 1196 12.24 13.50 44.38
C THR A 1196 11.40 14.78 44.26
N GLN A 1197 11.96 15.85 43.70
CA GLN A 1197 11.23 17.08 43.41
C GLN A 1197 10.14 16.85 42.36
N GLU A 1198 10.45 16.19 41.24
CA GLU A 1198 9.44 15.85 40.21
C GLU A 1198 8.39 14.84 40.71
N SER A 1199 8.75 13.86 41.56
CA SER A 1199 7.76 12.98 42.22
C SER A 1199 6.78 13.74 43.12
N LYS A 1200 7.25 14.73 43.88
CA LYS A 1200 6.41 15.57 44.76
C LYS A 1200 5.52 16.52 43.98
N LYS A 1201 6.05 17.11 42.91
CA LYS A 1201 5.35 18.03 42.01
C LYS A 1201 4.13 17.40 41.35
N HIS A 1202 4.13 16.09 41.19
CA HIS A 1202 3.08 15.30 40.55
C HIS A 1202 2.46 14.24 41.49
N GLU A 1203 2.54 14.47 42.80
CA GLU A 1203 1.88 13.66 43.82
C GLU A 1203 0.36 13.87 43.77
N ASN A 1204 -0.42 12.78 43.83
CA ASN A 1204 -1.90 12.77 43.73
C ASN A 1204 -2.51 13.14 42.35
N GLU A 1205 -1.71 13.39 41.31
CA GLU A 1205 -2.21 13.64 39.93
C GLU A 1205 -2.97 12.44 39.32
N PHE A 1206 -2.64 11.21 39.78
CA PHE A 1206 -3.21 9.97 39.26
C PHE A 1206 -3.72 9.04 40.36
N ASN A 1207 -4.77 8.29 40.04
CA ASN A 1207 -5.27 7.22 40.89
C ASN A 1207 -4.38 5.96 40.76
N GLU A 1208 -3.37 5.85 41.64
CA GLU A 1208 -2.45 4.70 41.70
C GLU A 1208 -3.20 3.35 41.80
N ASN A 1209 -4.32 3.28 42.52
CA ASN A 1209 -5.08 2.05 42.71
C ASN A 1209 -5.67 1.50 41.40
N VAL A 1210 -6.05 2.37 40.46
CA VAL A 1210 -6.51 1.95 39.12
C VAL A 1210 -5.35 1.32 38.35
N ALA A 1211 -4.17 1.94 38.35
CA ALA A 1211 -2.99 1.39 37.70
C ALA A 1211 -2.54 0.06 38.33
N LEU A 1212 -2.56 -0.04 39.67
CA LEU A 1212 -2.30 -1.29 40.40
C LEU A 1212 -3.31 -2.40 40.05
N ASN A 1213 -4.59 -2.06 39.88
CA ASN A 1213 -5.62 -3.02 39.45
C ASN A 1213 -5.38 -3.54 38.03
N GLU A 1214 -4.96 -2.68 37.09
CA GLU A 1214 -4.59 -3.10 35.73
C GLU A 1214 -3.33 -3.97 35.73
N ILE A 1215 -2.30 -3.62 36.52
CA ILE A 1215 -1.10 -4.46 36.72
C ILE A 1215 -1.50 -5.83 37.30
N TYR A 1216 -2.42 -5.87 38.27
CA TYR A 1216 -2.91 -7.12 38.83
C TYR A 1216 -3.60 -8.01 37.79
N ARG A 1217 -4.30 -7.47 36.78
CA ARG A 1217 -4.89 -8.29 35.72
C ARG A 1217 -3.83 -9.06 34.93
N TYR A 1218 -2.68 -8.45 34.65
CA TYR A 1218 -1.56 -9.16 34.01
C TYR A 1218 -0.95 -10.21 34.94
N ILE A 1219 -0.76 -9.89 36.23
CA ILE A 1219 -0.27 -10.86 37.23
C ILE A 1219 -1.23 -12.06 37.38
N ALA A 1220 -2.53 -11.82 37.39
CA ALA A 1220 -3.55 -12.87 37.50
C ALA A 1220 -3.67 -13.70 36.21
N LYS A 1221 -3.49 -13.09 35.03
CA LYS A 1221 -3.52 -13.76 33.72
C LYS A 1221 -2.35 -14.74 33.54
N TYR A 1222 -1.17 -14.40 34.06
CA TYR A 1222 0.06 -15.20 33.92
C TYR A 1222 0.56 -15.72 35.28
N HIS A 1223 -0.36 -16.00 36.20
CA HIS A 1223 -0.03 -16.30 37.59
C HIS A 1223 0.79 -17.58 37.74
N GLU A 1224 0.44 -18.63 36.99
CA GLU A 1224 1.11 -19.93 37.06
C GLU A 1224 2.56 -19.83 36.55
N GLU A 1225 2.78 -19.05 35.49
CA GLU A 1225 4.12 -18.80 34.94
C GLU A 1225 4.99 -17.98 35.89
N ILE A 1226 4.40 -16.98 36.57
CA ILE A 1226 5.08 -16.15 37.57
C ILE A 1226 5.41 -16.97 38.82
N ASP A 1227 4.44 -17.69 39.39
CA ASP A 1227 4.61 -18.47 40.61
C ASP A 1227 5.62 -19.61 40.39
N SER A 1228 5.53 -20.33 39.27
CA SER A 1228 6.52 -21.34 38.86
C SER A 1228 7.91 -20.74 38.63
N LYS A 1229 8.02 -19.49 38.19
CA LYS A 1229 9.31 -18.83 37.99
C LYS A 1229 9.96 -18.46 39.32
N LEU A 1230 9.18 -17.96 40.27
CA LEU A 1230 9.62 -17.65 41.63
C LEU A 1230 10.04 -18.91 42.39
N GLU A 1231 9.29 -20.02 42.29
CA GLU A 1231 9.63 -21.31 42.91
C GLU A 1231 11.01 -21.85 42.48
N ARG A 1232 11.40 -21.59 41.23
CA ARG A 1232 12.67 -22.05 40.66
C ARG A 1232 13.88 -21.18 41.02
N GLU A 1233 13.68 -20.01 41.62
CA GLU A 1233 14.76 -19.08 41.96
C GLU A 1233 14.98 -18.98 43.48
N ARG A 1234 16.21 -19.26 43.92
CA ARG A 1234 16.54 -19.24 45.35
C ARG A 1234 16.41 -17.83 45.92
N GLY A 1235 15.78 -17.71 47.10
CA GLY A 1235 15.58 -16.44 47.78
C GLY A 1235 14.27 -15.72 47.46
N PHE A 1236 13.36 -16.34 46.69
CA PHE A 1236 12.04 -15.78 46.38
C PHE A 1236 10.87 -16.40 47.18
N GLU A 1237 11.14 -17.29 48.14
CA GLU A 1237 10.12 -18.02 48.93
C GLU A 1237 9.13 -17.08 49.64
N ASP A 1238 9.62 -16.04 50.33
CA ASP A 1238 8.77 -15.03 50.97
C ASP A 1238 7.98 -14.18 49.97
N VAL A 1239 8.59 -13.87 48.81
CA VAL A 1239 7.96 -13.10 47.73
C VAL A 1239 6.84 -13.91 47.07
N GLN A 1240 7.04 -15.21 46.87
CA GLN A 1240 6.03 -16.15 46.37
C GLN A 1240 4.86 -16.27 47.35
N LYS A 1241 5.15 -16.37 48.66
CA LYS A 1241 4.12 -16.36 49.71
C LYS A 1241 3.30 -15.07 49.70
N GLN A 1242 3.95 -13.91 49.56
CA GLN A 1242 3.27 -12.61 49.42
C GLN A 1242 2.41 -12.54 48.14
N LEU A 1243 2.90 -13.02 47.00
CA LEU A 1243 2.14 -13.08 45.75
C LEU A 1243 0.85 -13.91 45.89
N ARG A 1244 0.96 -15.09 46.52
CA ARG A 1244 -0.20 -15.97 46.79
C ARG A 1244 -1.19 -15.33 47.76
N GLN A 1245 -0.72 -14.60 48.77
CA GLN A 1245 -1.58 -13.84 49.69
C GLN A 1245 -2.29 -12.66 48.99
N VAL A 1246 -1.59 -11.91 48.13
CA VAL A 1246 -2.20 -10.86 47.29
C VAL A 1246 -3.31 -11.44 46.41
N LYS A 1247 -3.06 -12.60 45.77
CA LYS A 1247 -4.10 -13.27 44.96
C LYS A 1247 -5.35 -13.61 45.77
N ALA A 1248 -5.19 -14.17 46.97
CA ALA A 1248 -6.31 -14.49 47.86
C ALA A 1248 -7.16 -13.25 48.18
N LEU A 1249 -6.53 -12.14 48.59
CA LEU A 1249 -7.24 -10.89 48.92
C LEU A 1249 -8.00 -10.28 47.71
N PHE A 1250 -7.42 -10.33 46.51
CA PHE A 1250 -8.10 -9.86 45.29
C PHE A 1250 -9.24 -10.80 44.84
N ASP A 1251 -9.13 -12.11 45.07
CA ASP A 1251 -10.19 -13.07 44.72
C ASP A 1251 -11.33 -13.07 45.75
N GLU A 1252 -11.08 -12.75 47.02
CA GLU A 1252 -12.13 -12.48 48.01
C GLU A 1252 -12.98 -11.26 47.62
N LYS A 1253 -12.35 -10.15 47.20
CA LYS A 1253 -13.07 -8.99 46.67
C LYS A 1253 -13.96 -9.29 45.46
N LYS A 1254 -13.55 -10.22 44.59
CA LYS A 1254 -14.39 -10.64 43.45
C LYS A 1254 -15.68 -11.32 43.93
N LYS A 1255 -15.62 -12.10 45.01
CA LYS A 1255 -16.81 -12.74 45.61
C LYS A 1255 -17.78 -11.71 46.17
N CYS A 1256 -17.27 -10.63 46.79
CA CYS A 1256 -18.09 -9.53 47.31
C CYS A 1256 -18.77 -8.64 46.24
N LYS A 1257 -18.55 -8.88 44.93
CA LYS A 1257 -19.28 -8.22 43.83
C LYS A 1257 -20.41 -9.06 43.23
N TRP A 1258 -20.68 -10.25 43.77
CA TRP A 1258 -21.76 -11.16 43.34
C TRP A 1258 -22.81 -11.37 44.45
N ILE A 1259 -23.03 -10.33 45.25
CA ILE A 1259 -24.15 -10.13 46.18
C ILE A 1259 -24.67 -8.71 45.92
#